data_AF-A0A1L9T1Q4-F1
#
_entry.id   AF-A0A1L9T1Q4-F1
#
_cell.length_a   1.000
_cell.length_b   1.000
_cell.length_c   1.000
_cell.angle_alpha   90.00
_cell.angle_beta   90.00
_cell.angle_gamma   90.00
#
_symmetry.space_group_name_H-M   'P 1'
#
loop_
_entity.id
_entity.type
_entity.pdbx_description
1 polymer ?
#
loop_
_entity_poly.entity_id
_entity_poly.type
_entity_poly.pdbx_seq_one_letter_code
_entity_poly.pdbx_strand_id
1 'polypeptide(L)'
;MQPPSLQLLRALRTSISANTPKATIPLCAYLARVQPHITSSFAPASRNYSNSNGSSHIRPTRMVSRSHPSKPRSHDRGPESQEDTQTDFAALNVLGNIPSPTTAVDACLDTGFHLDNGVKITGGDGVLLVAGEAFTWRPWLGKKNGQKSDMVNAKGQFEVDEQAWGLLDLVWPRPGSILPLSPETRKHINSLGIRVEVVDTRNAAAQFNLLATERGVSEIAAAMIPIGWKDEPLLAPRPASEQSSIRNAEEEDALLTGERTSRRDQRRGWGFWREVGLFAWALIATVAVIVIAVVYQHESSRTRSHEKEPWGPGGKPTGKRNLVFMVSDGMGPTSLTMTRSFKQLTQGLPADDVLVLDKHLLGTSRTRSSSSLVTDSAAGATAFSCGAKSYNGAISVLPDHSPCGTVLEAASLAGYKTGLVVTTRITDATPACFASHVNLRQYEDQIAEQEIGEHPLGRVVDLIMGGGRCHFLPNSTEGSCRADDRDLVAIAKDKGFSYLDDRKGFDSLNGGTQAKLPLLGLFAEKDIPFEIDRRTQNDVYPSLDEMARSALQILSEATKDSEQGFFLMIEGSRIDHAGHGNDPAAQVNEVLAYDKAFATVVDFLERDSTPGVLVGTSDHETGGLAVARQLHATYPEYLWLPGVLANASHSAEFAEKELKDYLKEGNGKSAQETYTRELLKKALGVDDPSQGEIDALLDPDNESPPSYVFADMISRRAQVGWSTHGHSGVDVNIYASSSQDAWPLQGNHENTEVGSFLADYLGLDVDAITKRLQESEFWSASASTEGAESESFSWMGNPLGDDVRTDSLDTYHGDYKRKRSFGADECGCGVVH
;
A
#
# COMPACT_ATOMS: atom_id res chain seq x y z
N MET A 1 22.40 -0.69 -36.15
CA MET A 1 23.70 -0.11 -36.54
C MET A 1 24.42 -1.11 -37.44
N GLN A 2 25.48 -0.72 -38.17
CA GLN A 2 26.43 -1.74 -38.64
C GLN A 2 27.45 -1.99 -37.52
N PRO A 3 27.74 -3.26 -37.15
CA PRO A 3 28.71 -3.53 -36.10
C PRO A 3 30.10 -3.05 -36.51
N PRO A 4 30.92 -2.53 -35.58
CA PRO A 4 32.32 -2.21 -35.87
C PRO A 4 33.02 -3.46 -36.42
N SER A 5 33.90 -3.28 -37.39
CA SER A 5 34.49 -4.43 -38.08
C SER A 5 35.25 -5.33 -37.08
N LEU A 6 35.20 -6.64 -37.30
CA LEU A 6 35.97 -7.61 -36.52
C LEU A 6 37.48 -7.34 -36.51
N GLN A 7 37.99 -6.54 -37.44
CA GLN A 7 39.37 -6.04 -37.45
C GLN A 7 39.58 -4.88 -36.47
N LEU A 8 38.60 -3.95 -36.36
CA LEU A 8 38.64 -2.86 -35.39
C LEU A 8 38.55 -3.37 -33.94
N LEU A 9 37.61 -4.28 -33.67
CA LEU A 9 37.47 -4.92 -32.35
C LEU A 9 38.72 -5.73 -31.97
N ARG A 10 39.35 -6.43 -32.93
CA ARG A 10 40.64 -7.10 -32.70
C ARG A 10 41.78 -6.12 -32.43
N ALA A 11 41.84 -4.98 -33.14
CA ALA A 11 42.86 -3.96 -32.92
C ALA A 11 42.77 -3.36 -31.50
N LEU A 12 41.56 -3.10 -31.02
CA LEU A 12 41.28 -2.62 -29.66
C LEU A 12 41.63 -3.66 -28.58
N ARG A 13 41.34 -4.95 -28.80
CA ARG A 13 41.80 -6.02 -27.90
C ARG A 13 43.34 -6.12 -27.84
N THR A 14 44.04 -5.85 -28.94
CA THR A 14 45.52 -5.89 -28.96
C THR A 14 46.20 -4.67 -28.35
N SER A 15 45.56 -3.49 -28.33
CA SER A 15 46.15 -2.29 -27.69
C SER A 15 46.04 -2.29 -26.17
N ILE A 16 45.06 -3.01 -25.60
CA ILE A 16 44.81 -3.08 -24.15
C ILE A 16 45.58 -4.23 -23.48
N SER A 17 45.92 -5.30 -24.21
CA SER A 17 46.59 -6.49 -23.66
C SER A 17 48.13 -6.43 -23.71
N ALA A 18 48.71 -5.25 -23.44
CA ALA A 18 50.15 -5.02 -23.41
C ALA A 18 50.62 -4.57 -22.01
N ASN A 19 50.71 -5.54 -21.09
CA ASN A 19 51.18 -5.30 -19.73
C ASN A 19 52.71 -5.20 -19.70
N THR A 20 53.29 -3.98 -19.70
CA THR A 20 54.64 -3.71 -19.14
C THR A 20 54.88 -2.20 -18.94
N PRO A 21 55.62 -1.76 -17.89
CA PRO A 21 55.66 -0.36 -17.50
C PRO A 21 56.90 0.41 -18.02
N LYS A 22 56.68 1.56 -18.67
CA LYS A 22 57.41 2.86 -18.56
C LYS A 22 57.25 3.77 -19.80
N ALA A 23 57.26 5.09 -19.54
CA ALA A 23 57.62 6.21 -20.45
C ALA A 23 56.66 6.63 -21.61
N THR A 24 55.86 7.65 -21.30
CA THR A 24 55.40 8.83 -22.10
C THR A 24 55.80 9.08 -23.58
N ILE A 25 54.78 9.38 -24.42
CA ILE A 25 54.64 10.48 -25.45
C ILE A 25 55.41 10.32 -26.81
N PRO A 26 54.88 10.73 -28.01
CA PRO A 26 53.50 10.85 -28.56
C PRO A 26 53.30 10.18 -29.97
N LEU A 27 52.13 10.36 -30.59
CA LEU A 27 51.81 9.95 -31.99
C LEU A 27 52.70 10.59 -33.07
N CYS A 28 53.12 9.82 -34.09
CA CYS A 28 52.97 10.18 -35.51
C CYS A 28 53.29 9.03 -36.49
N ALA A 29 52.66 9.05 -37.68
CA ALA A 29 53.13 8.54 -38.99
C ALA A 29 53.00 7.04 -39.41
N TYR A 30 52.36 6.90 -40.57
CA TYR A 30 52.61 5.97 -41.70
C TYR A 30 52.00 4.55 -41.79
N LEU A 31 51.30 4.37 -42.92
CA LEU A 31 50.85 3.11 -43.54
C LEU A 31 52.04 2.34 -44.16
N ALA A 32 52.10 1.01 -44.03
CA ALA A 32 52.47 0.09 -45.14
C ALA A 32 52.43 -1.43 -44.79
N ARG A 33 51.71 -2.19 -45.62
CA ARG A 33 52.08 -3.49 -46.25
C ARG A 33 52.24 -4.82 -45.46
N VAL A 34 51.47 -5.81 -45.97
CA VAL A 34 51.85 -7.21 -46.35
C VAL A 34 51.71 -8.37 -45.34
N GLN A 35 50.61 -9.12 -45.52
CA GLN A 35 50.40 -10.59 -45.71
C GLN A 35 51.14 -11.71 -44.90
N PRO A 36 50.59 -12.96 -44.86
CA PRO A 36 50.74 -13.89 -43.72
C PRO A 36 51.25 -15.33 -44.03
N HIS A 37 51.56 -16.13 -42.99
CA HIS A 37 51.55 -17.62 -42.97
C HIS A 37 51.24 -18.12 -41.52
N ILE A 38 50.29 -19.01 -41.17
CA ILE A 38 49.96 -20.45 -41.44
C ILE A 38 50.61 -21.46 -40.42
N THR A 39 49.87 -22.55 -40.07
CA THR A 39 50.15 -23.75 -39.21
C THR A 39 50.07 -23.56 -37.68
N SER A 40 49.23 -24.26 -36.90
CA SER A 40 49.09 -25.72 -36.54
C SER A 40 50.15 -26.20 -35.51
N SER A 41 49.96 -27.14 -34.57
CA SER A 41 49.00 -28.27 -34.41
C SER A 41 49.09 -28.90 -32.98
N PHE A 42 48.37 -30.02 -32.75
CA PHE A 42 48.52 -31.07 -31.69
C PHE A 42 47.46 -31.23 -30.58
N ALA A 43 47.31 -32.49 -30.15
CA ALA A 43 46.20 -33.07 -29.37
C ALA A 43 46.73 -34.16 -28.38
N PRO A 44 45.97 -35.15 -27.85
CA PRO A 44 45.81 -35.32 -26.39
C PRO A 44 46.26 -36.70 -25.83
N ALA A 45 45.97 -37.00 -24.56
CA ALA A 45 46.18 -38.32 -23.94
C ALA A 45 45.10 -38.71 -22.91
N SER A 46 44.95 -40.03 -22.66
CA SER A 46 43.90 -40.67 -21.85
C SER A 46 44.47 -41.85 -21.02
N ARG A 47 43.68 -42.45 -20.09
CA ARG A 47 43.84 -43.86 -19.64
C ARG A 47 42.65 -44.43 -18.82
N ASN A 48 42.66 -45.75 -18.60
CA ASN A 48 41.49 -46.63 -18.39
C ASN A 48 41.59 -47.60 -17.17
N TYR A 49 40.42 -47.96 -16.61
CA TYR A 49 39.92 -49.27 -16.09
C TYR A 49 40.79 -50.31 -15.34
N SER A 50 40.19 -50.97 -14.32
CA SER A 50 39.79 -52.41 -14.34
C SER A 50 39.07 -52.86 -13.03
N ASN A 51 38.57 -54.12 -12.97
CA ASN A 51 37.42 -54.56 -12.15
C ASN A 51 37.48 -56.08 -11.77
N SER A 52 36.81 -56.56 -10.69
CA SER A 52 36.24 -57.95 -10.51
C SER A 52 35.98 -58.37 -9.03
N ASN A 53 35.27 -59.47 -8.68
CA ASN A 53 33.87 -59.90 -8.95
C ASN A 53 33.42 -61.13 -8.07
N GLY A 54 32.10 -61.37 -7.90
CA GLY A 54 31.47 -62.64 -7.41
C GLY A 54 30.78 -62.57 -6.02
N SER A 55 29.63 -63.21 -5.73
CA SER A 55 28.91 -64.34 -6.37
C SER A 55 27.37 -64.13 -6.47
N SER A 56 26.57 -65.17 -6.81
CA SER A 56 25.27 -65.03 -7.49
C SER A 56 24.13 -65.96 -7.05
N HIS A 57 22.88 -65.46 -7.07
CA HIS A 57 21.58 -66.10 -7.36
C HIS A 57 20.49 -64.98 -7.28
N ILE A 58 19.35 -64.91 -7.98
CA ILE A 58 18.68 -65.64 -9.10
C ILE A 58 18.00 -64.59 -10.03
N ARG A 59 17.38 -64.98 -11.17
CA ARG A 59 16.69 -64.07 -12.12
C ARG A 59 15.16 -64.07 -12.00
N PRO A 60 14.49 -63.00 -12.49
CA PRO A 60 13.64 -63.17 -13.67
C PRO A 60 13.95 -62.20 -14.83
N THR A 61 13.25 -62.38 -15.96
CA THR A 61 13.58 -61.85 -17.29
C THR A 61 12.82 -60.59 -17.73
N ARG A 62 13.60 -59.62 -18.24
CA ARG A 62 13.34 -58.74 -19.40
C ARG A 62 11.86 -58.49 -19.78
N MET A 63 11.35 -57.32 -19.41
CA MET A 63 10.07 -56.80 -19.91
C MET A 63 10.20 -56.28 -21.35
N VAL A 64 9.14 -56.43 -22.15
CA VAL A 64 9.04 -55.99 -23.56
C VAL A 64 8.23 -54.70 -23.62
N SER A 65 8.62 -53.77 -24.51
CA SER A 65 7.87 -52.52 -24.75
C SER A 65 6.52 -52.79 -25.44
N ARG A 66 5.43 -52.19 -24.95
CA ARG A 66 4.23 -51.94 -25.76
C ARG A 66 3.28 -50.86 -25.19
N SER A 67 3.00 -49.88 -26.06
CA SER A 67 1.75 -49.12 -26.22
C SER A 67 1.08 -48.44 -25.02
N HIS A 68 1.05 -47.10 -25.06
CA HIS A 68 0.06 -46.28 -24.36
C HIS A 68 -1.38 -46.62 -24.80
N PRO A 69 -2.40 -46.46 -23.94
CA PRO A 69 -3.81 -46.58 -24.32
C PRO A 69 -4.23 -45.45 -25.28
N SER A 70 -5.19 -45.75 -26.16
CA SER A 70 -5.71 -44.82 -27.17
C SER A 70 -6.61 -43.73 -26.59
N LYS A 71 -6.47 -42.51 -27.12
CA LYS A 71 -7.34 -41.34 -26.85
C LYS A 71 -8.84 -41.69 -27.02
N PRO A 72 -9.74 -41.24 -26.13
CA PRO A 72 -11.18 -41.52 -26.23
C PRO A 72 -11.78 -40.98 -27.54
N ARG A 73 -12.72 -41.74 -28.12
CA ARG A 73 -13.43 -41.41 -29.37
C ARG A 73 -14.89 -41.04 -29.11
N SER A 74 -15.11 -39.84 -28.60
CA SER A 74 -16.37 -39.10 -28.78
C SER A 74 -16.13 -37.63 -28.44
N HIS A 75 -16.13 -36.77 -29.46
CA HIS A 75 -16.37 -35.35 -29.26
C HIS A 75 -17.88 -35.18 -29.17
N ASP A 76 -18.39 -34.92 -27.97
CA ASP A 76 -19.68 -34.24 -27.79
C ASP A 76 -19.40 -32.95 -27.01
N ARG A 77 -18.81 -31.99 -27.72
CA ARG A 77 -19.00 -30.58 -27.42
C ARG A 77 -20.10 -30.11 -28.37
N GLY A 78 -20.99 -29.25 -27.87
CA GLY A 78 -22.00 -28.60 -28.70
C GLY A 78 -21.38 -27.82 -29.88
N PRO A 79 -22.23 -27.26 -30.77
CA PRO A 79 -21.77 -26.62 -32.01
C PRO A 79 -20.66 -25.60 -31.77
N GLU A 80 -19.70 -25.55 -32.71
CA GLU A 80 -18.58 -24.61 -32.66
C GLU A 80 -19.08 -23.16 -32.54
N SER A 81 -18.48 -22.40 -31.61
CA SER A 81 -18.66 -20.96 -31.58
C SER A 81 -18.09 -20.35 -32.87
N GLN A 82 -18.80 -19.38 -33.42
CA GLN A 82 -18.42 -18.63 -34.63
C GLN A 82 -17.72 -17.30 -34.28
N GLU A 83 -17.36 -17.07 -33.02
CA GLU A 83 -16.74 -15.82 -32.55
C GLU A 83 -15.21 -15.85 -32.65
N ASP A 84 -14.67 -14.93 -33.45
CA ASP A 84 -13.25 -14.85 -33.86
C ASP A 84 -12.37 -14.09 -32.82
N THR A 85 -12.58 -14.35 -31.52
CA THR A 85 -12.01 -13.57 -30.41
C THR A 85 -11.45 -14.40 -29.24
N GLN A 86 -10.86 -15.57 -29.51
CA GLN A 86 -10.00 -16.23 -28.53
C GLN A 86 -8.61 -15.57 -28.49
N THR A 87 -8.43 -14.61 -27.57
CA THR A 87 -7.12 -14.02 -27.26
C THR A 87 -6.23 -15.03 -26.54
N ASP A 88 -5.19 -15.50 -27.22
CA ASP A 88 -4.14 -16.32 -26.60
C ASP A 88 -3.16 -15.43 -25.82
N PHE A 89 -3.19 -15.51 -24.49
CA PHE A 89 -2.26 -14.78 -23.63
C PHE A 89 -0.79 -15.22 -23.79
N ALA A 90 -0.52 -16.41 -24.32
CA ALA A 90 0.84 -16.80 -24.69
C ALA A 90 1.34 -16.02 -25.93
N ALA A 91 0.44 -15.59 -26.82
CA ALA A 91 0.77 -14.72 -27.96
C ALA A 91 1.01 -13.25 -27.54
N LEU A 92 0.63 -12.85 -26.32
CA LEU A 92 0.93 -11.54 -25.75
C LEU A 92 2.30 -11.48 -25.04
N ASN A 93 2.98 -12.61 -24.83
CA ASN A 93 4.33 -12.64 -24.27
C ASN A 93 5.41 -12.39 -25.35
N VAL A 94 5.43 -11.16 -25.87
CA VAL A 94 6.24 -10.76 -27.04
C VAL A 94 7.75 -10.88 -26.81
N LEU A 95 8.22 -10.79 -25.55
CA LEU A 95 9.66 -10.78 -25.22
C LEU A 95 10.15 -11.99 -24.41
N GLY A 96 9.28 -12.78 -23.77
CA GLY A 96 9.68 -13.86 -22.85
C GLY A 96 10.40 -15.06 -23.49
N ASN A 97 10.42 -15.15 -24.83
CA ASN A 97 11.22 -16.12 -25.58
C ASN A 97 12.51 -15.53 -26.18
N ILE A 98 12.83 -14.26 -25.93
CA ILE A 98 14.05 -13.62 -26.41
C ILE A 98 15.17 -13.92 -25.40
N PRO A 99 16.29 -14.52 -25.82
CA PRO A 99 17.42 -14.78 -24.92
C PRO A 99 18.06 -13.47 -24.46
N SER A 100 18.44 -13.40 -23.18
CA SER A 100 19.14 -12.26 -22.62
C SER A 100 20.40 -11.90 -23.43
N PRO A 101 20.71 -10.60 -23.60
CA PRO A 101 21.89 -10.18 -24.33
C PRO A 101 23.15 -10.62 -23.59
N THR A 102 24.16 -11.13 -24.30
CA THR A 102 25.39 -11.76 -23.75
C THR A 102 26.36 -10.81 -23.03
N THR A 103 25.89 -9.64 -22.60
CA THR A 103 26.57 -8.66 -21.75
C THR A 103 25.57 -8.02 -20.79
N ALA A 104 24.49 -8.71 -20.44
CA ALA A 104 23.48 -8.22 -19.51
C ALA A 104 24.13 -8.03 -18.13
N VAL A 105 23.79 -6.92 -17.47
CA VAL A 105 24.25 -6.66 -16.09
C VAL A 105 23.39 -7.49 -15.15
N ASP A 106 24.01 -8.49 -14.52
CA ASP A 106 23.39 -9.41 -13.57
C ASP A 106 23.36 -8.80 -12.14
N ALA A 107 24.44 -8.11 -11.76
CA ALA A 107 24.48 -7.37 -10.49
C ALA A 107 25.32 -6.09 -10.60
N CYS A 108 24.79 -5.00 -10.04
CA CYS A 108 25.55 -3.78 -9.73
C CYS A 108 26.05 -3.88 -8.30
N LEU A 109 27.36 -3.74 -8.09
CA LEU A 109 28.01 -3.81 -6.78
C LEU A 109 28.58 -2.44 -6.38
N ASP A 110 28.88 -2.29 -5.09
CA ASP A 110 29.53 -1.08 -4.59
C ASP A 110 30.93 -0.87 -5.20
N THR A 111 31.60 -1.97 -5.57
CA THR A 111 32.96 -1.98 -6.11
C THR A 111 33.05 -2.44 -7.58
N GLY A 112 31.94 -2.56 -8.30
CA GLY A 112 31.98 -3.00 -9.70
C GLY A 112 30.67 -3.59 -10.23
N PHE A 113 30.79 -4.52 -11.18
CA PHE A 113 29.67 -5.10 -11.94
C PHE A 113 29.89 -6.59 -12.21
N HIS A 114 28.83 -7.38 -12.12
CA HIS A 114 28.78 -8.74 -12.67
C HIS A 114 27.93 -8.75 -13.94
N LEU A 115 28.42 -9.42 -14.98
CA LEU A 115 27.70 -9.65 -16.23
C LEU A 115 27.31 -11.13 -16.36
N ASP A 116 26.21 -11.38 -17.06
CA ASP A 116 25.62 -12.70 -17.33
C ASP A 116 26.62 -13.71 -17.97
N ASN A 117 27.51 -13.20 -18.81
CA ASN A 117 28.59 -13.96 -19.45
C ASN A 117 29.75 -14.36 -18.50
N GLY A 118 29.65 -14.04 -17.21
CA GLY A 118 30.64 -14.35 -16.18
C GLY A 118 31.78 -13.34 -16.05
N VAL A 119 31.81 -12.27 -16.86
CA VAL A 119 32.77 -11.17 -16.68
C VAL A 119 32.44 -10.40 -15.41
N LYS A 120 33.47 -10.20 -14.58
CA LYS A 120 33.39 -9.44 -13.33
C LYS A 120 34.34 -8.26 -13.38
N ILE A 121 33.79 -7.05 -13.31
CA ILE A 121 34.54 -5.81 -13.14
C ILE A 121 34.54 -5.51 -11.64
N THR A 122 35.71 -5.28 -11.06
CA THR A 122 35.92 -5.09 -9.62
C THR A 122 36.99 -4.03 -9.36
N GLY A 123 37.23 -3.64 -8.10
CA GLY A 123 38.22 -2.60 -7.75
C GLY A 123 37.69 -1.17 -7.82
N GLY A 124 36.37 -1.00 -7.89
CA GLY A 124 35.71 0.30 -8.03
C GLY A 124 35.82 0.87 -9.45
N ASP A 125 36.05 0.02 -10.44
CA ASP A 125 36.13 0.37 -11.85
C ASP A 125 34.74 0.56 -12.48
N GLY A 126 34.63 1.50 -13.42
CA GLY A 126 33.45 1.63 -14.26
C GLY A 126 33.39 0.56 -15.34
N VAL A 127 32.25 0.46 -16.00
CA VAL A 127 32.03 -0.38 -17.19
C VAL A 127 31.55 0.47 -18.36
N LEU A 128 32.10 0.20 -19.54
CA LEU A 128 31.64 0.72 -20.82
C LEU A 128 31.20 -0.48 -21.67
N LEU A 129 29.90 -0.58 -21.93
CA LEU A 129 29.26 -1.61 -22.75
C LEU A 129 29.00 -1.03 -24.13
N VAL A 130 29.58 -1.61 -25.18
CA VAL A 130 29.43 -1.15 -26.58
C VAL A 130 29.40 -2.36 -27.52
N ALA A 131 28.41 -2.41 -28.41
CA ALA A 131 28.31 -3.43 -29.47
C ALA A 131 28.33 -4.90 -28.98
N GLY A 132 27.88 -5.15 -27.75
CA GLY A 132 27.91 -6.48 -27.11
C GLY A 132 29.27 -6.91 -26.56
N GLU A 133 30.22 -5.98 -26.41
CA GLU A 133 31.44 -6.18 -25.62
C GLU A 133 31.45 -5.27 -24.39
N ALA A 134 32.09 -5.74 -23.32
CA ALA A 134 32.26 -5.02 -22.06
C ALA A 134 33.72 -4.63 -21.83
N PHE A 135 33.96 -3.34 -21.57
CA PHE A 135 35.27 -2.77 -21.32
C PHE A 135 35.35 -2.18 -19.91
N THR A 136 36.44 -2.44 -19.19
CA THR A 136 36.74 -1.74 -17.94
C THR A 136 37.02 -0.27 -18.23
N TRP A 137 36.27 0.63 -17.61
CA TRP A 137 36.32 2.07 -17.88
C TRP A 137 36.86 2.82 -16.66
N ARG A 138 37.98 3.52 -16.85
CA ARG A 138 38.68 4.31 -15.83
C ARG A 138 38.91 5.75 -16.31
N PRO A 139 37.84 6.54 -16.55
CA PRO A 139 37.93 7.89 -17.13
C PRO A 139 38.83 8.85 -16.36
N TRP A 140 38.96 8.68 -15.03
CA TRP A 140 39.88 9.46 -14.19
C TRP A 140 41.35 9.37 -14.60
N LEU A 141 41.78 8.25 -15.21
CA LEU A 141 43.17 8.06 -15.65
C LEU A 141 43.54 8.86 -16.91
N GLY A 142 42.58 9.53 -17.57
CA GLY A 142 42.86 10.43 -18.69
C GLY A 142 43.66 11.68 -18.27
N LYS A 143 43.47 12.15 -17.04
CA LYS A 143 44.28 13.22 -16.44
C LYS A 143 45.55 12.64 -15.83
N LYS A 144 46.68 13.34 -15.98
CA LYS A 144 48.00 12.89 -15.48
C LYS A 144 48.00 12.90 -13.94
N ASN A 145 48.00 11.70 -13.33
CA ASN A 145 47.76 11.44 -11.90
C ASN A 145 46.29 11.65 -11.43
N GLY A 146 45.31 11.57 -12.34
CA GLY A 146 43.91 11.83 -12.01
C GLY A 146 43.27 10.83 -11.05
N GLN A 147 42.46 11.35 -10.12
CA GLN A 147 41.69 10.62 -9.11
C GLN A 147 40.20 10.62 -9.47
N LYS A 148 39.39 9.80 -8.77
CA LYS A 148 37.94 9.70 -9.04
C LYS A 148 37.21 11.02 -8.74
N SER A 149 37.65 11.73 -7.70
CA SER A 149 37.22 13.10 -7.37
C SER A 149 37.39 14.11 -8.52
N ASP A 150 38.40 13.95 -9.40
CA ASP A 150 38.67 14.87 -10.53
C ASP A 150 37.64 14.76 -11.67
N MET A 151 36.65 13.88 -11.52
CA MET A 151 35.51 13.71 -12.42
C MET A 151 34.26 14.47 -11.94
N VAL A 152 34.33 15.14 -10.79
CA VAL A 152 33.31 16.07 -10.33
C VAL A 152 33.90 17.47 -10.45
N ASN A 153 33.29 18.32 -11.28
CA ASN A 153 33.75 19.69 -11.40
C ASN A 153 33.37 20.53 -10.16
N ALA A 154 33.88 21.76 -10.06
CA ALA A 154 33.62 22.65 -8.92
C ALA A 154 32.13 23.03 -8.71
N LYS A 155 31.23 22.64 -9.62
CA LYS A 155 29.77 22.82 -9.53
C LYS A 155 29.04 21.52 -9.14
N GLY A 156 29.76 20.47 -8.73
CA GLY A 156 29.17 19.17 -8.37
C GLY A 156 28.72 18.32 -9.56
N GLN A 157 29.09 18.68 -10.79
CA GLN A 157 28.63 17.98 -12.00
C GLN A 157 29.66 16.95 -12.47
N PHE A 158 29.16 15.82 -12.97
CA PHE A 158 29.99 14.79 -13.59
C PHE A 158 30.59 15.30 -14.91
N GLU A 159 31.91 15.35 -14.97
CA GLU A 159 32.70 15.90 -16.06
C GLU A 159 33.93 15.03 -16.29
N VAL A 160 34.09 14.53 -17.51
CA VAL A 160 35.23 13.69 -17.89
C VAL A 160 35.89 14.26 -19.15
N ASP A 161 37.21 14.04 -19.25
CA ASP A 161 38.02 14.48 -20.38
C ASP A 161 37.52 13.86 -21.70
N GLU A 162 37.58 14.60 -22.80
CA GLU A 162 37.15 14.11 -24.13
C GLU A 162 37.82 12.78 -24.51
N GLN A 163 39.10 12.60 -24.12
CA GLN A 163 39.85 11.37 -24.40
C GLN A 163 39.25 10.12 -23.72
N ALA A 164 38.46 10.29 -22.66
CA ALA A 164 37.78 9.17 -21.99
C ALA A 164 36.62 8.58 -22.80
N TRP A 165 36.17 9.26 -23.86
CA TRP A 165 35.08 8.83 -24.75
C TRP A 165 35.53 8.29 -26.11
N GLY A 166 36.83 8.31 -26.43
CA GLY A 166 37.35 8.04 -27.79
C GLY A 166 37.03 6.67 -28.43
N LEU A 167 36.37 5.75 -27.69
CA LEU A 167 35.76 4.54 -28.26
C LEU A 167 34.47 4.85 -29.03
N LEU A 168 33.71 5.87 -28.62
CA LEU A 168 32.43 6.28 -29.21
C LEU A 168 32.60 7.04 -30.54
N ASP A 169 33.78 7.62 -30.78
CA ASP A 169 34.16 8.24 -32.06
C ASP A 169 34.10 7.25 -33.25
N LEU A 170 34.11 5.96 -32.97
CA LEU A 170 34.24 4.88 -33.94
C LEU A 170 32.90 4.24 -34.36
N VAL A 171 31.74 4.78 -33.94
CA VAL A 171 30.41 4.11 -34.05
C VAL A 171 29.33 4.97 -34.76
N TRP A 172 28.45 4.31 -35.54
CA TRP A 172 27.44 4.93 -36.43
C TRP A 172 26.20 4.02 -36.68
N PRO A 173 24.95 4.52 -36.86
CA PRO A 173 24.43 5.90 -36.76
C PRO A 173 23.73 6.21 -35.41
N ARG A 174 23.26 7.46 -35.20
CA ARG A 174 22.94 8.02 -33.85
C ARG A 174 21.60 8.84 -33.75
N PRO A 175 20.73 8.61 -32.74
CA PRO A 175 19.61 9.51 -32.28
C PRO A 175 19.98 10.30 -30.96
N GLY A 176 19.17 11.23 -30.33
CA GLY A 176 19.56 12.02 -29.09
C GLY A 176 18.62 12.26 -27.81
N SER A 177 19.19 12.54 -26.60
CA SER A 177 18.66 13.08 -25.27
C SER A 177 17.77 12.24 -24.29
N ILE A 178 17.70 12.41 -22.92
CA ILE A 178 17.79 13.58 -21.97
C ILE A 178 18.48 13.31 -20.55
N LEU A 179 18.91 14.38 -19.81
CA LEU A 179 19.41 14.55 -18.39
C LEU A 179 20.96 14.60 -18.13
N PRO A 180 21.51 15.10 -16.98
CA PRO A 180 22.51 16.19 -16.99
C PRO A 180 23.99 15.76 -16.95
N LEU A 181 24.69 16.03 -18.05
CA LEU A 181 26.15 16.14 -18.13
C LEU A 181 26.58 17.61 -18.12
N SER A 182 27.86 17.89 -17.86
CA SER A 182 28.43 19.24 -18.06
C SER A 182 28.16 19.73 -19.50
N PRO A 183 27.99 21.05 -19.73
CA PRO A 183 27.73 21.57 -21.08
C PRO A 183 28.78 21.18 -22.11
N GLU A 184 30.06 21.07 -21.71
CA GLU A 184 31.16 20.66 -22.60
C GLU A 184 31.11 19.17 -22.93
N THR A 185 31.02 18.28 -21.92
CA THR A 185 30.90 16.83 -22.16
C THR A 185 29.62 16.51 -22.94
N ARG A 186 28.51 17.19 -22.64
CA ARG A 186 27.25 17.09 -23.40
C ARG A 186 27.42 17.57 -24.85
N LYS A 187 28.08 18.71 -25.08
CA LYS A 187 28.33 19.26 -26.42
C LYS A 187 29.23 18.33 -27.23
N HIS A 188 30.24 17.73 -26.61
CA HIS A 188 31.09 16.72 -27.23
C HIS A 188 30.27 15.50 -27.66
N ILE A 189 29.56 14.83 -26.75
CA ILE A 189 28.78 13.62 -27.07
C ILE A 189 27.59 13.92 -28.01
N ASN A 190 26.99 15.12 -27.94
CA ASN A 190 25.99 15.57 -28.91
C ASN A 190 26.58 15.90 -30.29
N SER A 191 27.85 16.33 -30.39
CA SER A 191 28.57 16.41 -31.68
C SER A 191 28.82 15.01 -32.25
N LEU A 192 28.95 14.01 -31.36
CA LEU A 192 28.88 12.59 -31.69
C LEU A 192 27.42 12.08 -31.87
N GLY A 193 26.41 12.95 -31.84
CA GLY A 193 25.02 12.67 -32.22
C GLY A 193 24.23 11.70 -31.33
N ILE A 194 24.74 11.29 -30.17
CA ILE A 194 24.24 10.15 -29.34
C ILE A 194 23.08 10.53 -28.38
N ARG A 195 22.17 9.59 -28.07
CA ARG A 195 21.17 9.70 -26.97
C ARG A 195 21.98 9.52 -25.70
N VAL A 196 22.35 10.62 -25.05
CA VAL A 196 22.74 10.52 -23.64
C VAL A 196 21.49 10.59 -22.80
N GLU A 197 21.24 9.49 -22.10
CA GLU A 197 20.31 9.38 -21.00
C GLU A 197 21.12 9.14 -19.74
N VAL A 198 20.80 9.85 -18.65
CA VAL A 198 21.55 9.79 -17.40
C VAL A 198 20.60 9.47 -16.26
N VAL A 199 20.76 8.27 -15.71
CA VAL A 199 20.03 7.73 -14.56
C VAL A 199 21.03 7.13 -13.58
N ASP A 200 20.59 6.76 -12.37
CA ASP A 200 21.46 6.04 -11.42
C ASP A 200 21.91 4.68 -11.97
N THR A 201 23.00 4.14 -11.43
CA THR A 201 23.63 2.91 -11.90
C THR A 201 22.69 1.69 -11.96
N ARG A 202 21.73 1.57 -11.03
CA ARG A 202 20.81 0.41 -11.02
C ARG A 202 19.77 0.53 -12.13
N ASN A 203 19.17 1.71 -12.28
CA ASN A 203 18.25 1.98 -13.37
C ASN A 203 18.95 1.97 -14.74
N ALA A 204 20.19 2.45 -14.83
CA ALA A 204 21.01 2.38 -16.05
C ALA A 204 21.24 0.92 -16.50
N ALA A 205 21.55 0.03 -15.57
CA ALA A 205 21.74 -1.39 -15.83
C ALA A 205 20.43 -2.07 -16.27
N ALA A 206 19.32 -1.82 -15.57
CA ALA A 206 18.01 -2.36 -15.93
C ALA A 206 17.55 -1.86 -17.32
N GLN A 207 17.71 -0.57 -17.59
CA GLN A 207 17.36 0.06 -18.87
C GLN A 207 18.26 -0.43 -20.01
N PHE A 208 19.57 -0.60 -19.78
CA PHE A 208 20.48 -1.23 -20.75
C PHE A 208 20.02 -2.66 -21.08
N ASN A 209 19.75 -3.49 -20.08
CA ASN A 209 19.29 -4.87 -20.28
C ASN A 209 18.00 -4.93 -21.10
N LEU A 210 17.00 -4.09 -20.75
CA LEU A 210 15.73 -4.01 -21.46
C LEU A 210 15.91 -3.57 -22.93
N LEU A 211 16.57 -2.43 -23.15
CA LEU A 211 16.80 -1.89 -24.49
C LEU A 211 17.65 -2.83 -25.35
N ALA A 212 18.68 -3.48 -24.77
CA ALA A 212 19.53 -4.43 -25.47
C ALA A 212 18.80 -5.74 -25.84
N THR A 213 17.74 -6.09 -25.10
CA THR A 213 16.82 -7.20 -25.44
C THR A 213 15.83 -6.77 -26.54
N GLU A 214 15.31 -5.54 -26.49
CA GLU A 214 14.36 -4.99 -27.47
C GLU A 214 14.99 -4.71 -28.84
N ARG A 215 16.16 -4.07 -28.87
CA ARG A 215 16.79 -3.50 -30.11
C ARG A 215 18.11 -4.18 -30.48
N GLY A 216 18.63 -5.03 -29.61
CA GLY A 216 19.92 -5.69 -29.77
C GLY A 216 21.12 -4.87 -29.28
N VAL A 217 22.11 -5.58 -28.73
CA VAL A 217 23.38 -5.02 -28.19
C VAL A 217 24.20 -4.20 -29.20
N SER A 218 23.89 -4.28 -30.49
CA SER A 218 24.57 -3.52 -31.53
C SER A 218 24.02 -2.09 -31.69
N GLU A 219 22.89 -1.75 -31.08
CA GLU A 219 22.24 -0.43 -31.22
C GLU A 219 22.28 0.44 -29.95
N ILE A 220 22.79 -0.09 -28.84
CA ILE A 220 22.86 0.60 -27.54
C ILE A 220 24.27 0.50 -26.96
N ALA A 221 24.66 1.54 -26.22
CA ALA A 221 25.85 1.56 -25.39
C ALA A 221 25.48 2.08 -23.99
N ALA A 222 26.22 1.67 -22.96
CA ALA A 222 26.09 2.17 -21.60
C ALA A 222 27.47 2.45 -20.99
N ALA A 223 27.59 3.54 -20.24
CA ALA A 223 28.78 3.86 -19.44
C ALA A 223 28.33 4.05 -18.00
N MET A 224 28.81 3.19 -17.09
CA MET A 224 28.32 3.11 -15.72
C MET A 224 29.49 3.09 -14.72
N ILE A 225 29.26 3.68 -13.55
CA ILE A 225 30.20 3.69 -12.41
C ILE A 225 29.58 2.93 -11.22
N PRO A 226 30.37 2.27 -10.35
CA PRO A 226 29.84 1.45 -9.26
C PRO A 226 28.97 2.24 -8.27
N ILE A 227 28.10 1.53 -7.53
CA ILE A 227 27.17 2.17 -6.57
C ILE A 227 27.93 2.85 -5.42
N GLY A 228 29.03 2.24 -4.98
CA GLY A 228 29.91 2.74 -3.91
C GLY A 228 30.94 3.76 -4.39
N TRP A 229 30.65 4.48 -5.48
CA TRP A 229 31.49 5.57 -5.97
C TRP A 229 31.35 6.81 -5.07
N LYS A 230 31.98 6.74 -3.89
CA LYS A 230 32.17 7.86 -2.96
C LYS A 230 33.57 7.77 -2.36
N ASP A 231 34.34 8.85 -2.48
CA ASP A 231 35.43 9.11 -1.54
C ASP A 231 34.82 9.73 -0.25
N GLU A 232 35.44 9.50 0.91
CA GLU A 232 34.85 9.81 2.23
C GLU A 232 34.55 11.31 2.43
N PRO A 233 33.44 11.67 3.12
CA PRO A 233 32.96 13.05 3.17
C PRO A 233 33.66 13.88 4.25
N LEU A 234 33.98 15.13 3.90
CA LEU A 234 34.14 16.22 4.87
C LEU A 234 32.99 17.22 4.73
N LEU A 235 32.26 17.39 5.83
CA LEU A 235 31.19 18.37 6.11
C LEU A 235 29.74 17.95 5.76
N ALA A 236 28.85 18.40 6.64
CA ALA A 236 27.45 17.98 6.80
C ALA A 236 26.49 18.59 5.76
N PRO A 237 25.30 17.99 5.53
CA PRO A 237 24.39 18.43 4.49
C PRO A 237 23.74 19.80 4.80
N ARG A 238 23.54 20.60 3.76
CA ARG A 238 22.57 21.71 3.74
C ARG A 238 21.39 21.32 2.84
N PRO A 239 20.15 21.68 3.21
CA PRO A 239 18.99 21.43 2.37
C PRO A 239 19.05 22.26 1.08
N ALA A 240 18.41 21.75 0.02
CA ALA A 240 18.30 22.45 -1.25
C ALA A 240 17.28 23.58 -1.14
N SER A 241 17.70 24.82 -1.43
CA SER A 241 16.78 25.92 -1.67
C SER A 241 16.37 25.93 -3.14
N GLU A 242 15.07 25.88 -3.41
CA GLU A 242 14.54 26.38 -4.69
C GLU A 242 14.86 27.88 -4.88
N GLN A 243 14.66 28.38 -6.10
CA GLN A 243 14.92 29.77 -6.53
C GLN A 243 16.40 30.16 -6.78
N SER A 244 16.96 29.77 -7.94
CA SER A 244 17.85 30.65 -8.73
C SER A 244 18.13 30.07 -10.13
N SER A 245 17.26 30.35 -11.11
CA SER A 245 17.47 29.96 -12.52
C SER A 245 17.19 31.10 -13.52
N ILE A 246 17.14 32.36 -13.06
CA ILE A 246 16.96 33.54 -13.93
C ILE A 246 18.10 34.54 -13.71
N ARG A 247 19.17 34.35 -14.49
CA ARG A 247 20.06 35.35 -15.13
C ARG A 247 21.29 34.63 -15.67
N ASN A 248 21.53 34.73 -16.98
CA ASN A 248 22.85 34.74 -17.66
C ASN A 248 22.79 34.67 -19.21
N ALA A 249 21.63 34.90 -19.83
CA ALA A 249 21.52 34.99 -21.29
C ALA A 249 22.40 36.11 -21.92
N GLU A 250 22.79 37.12 -21.15
CA GLU A 250 23.65 38.22 -21.63
C GLU A 250 25.16 37.88 -21.62
N GLU A 251 25.59 36.76 -21.00
CA GLU A 251 27.00 36.31 -21.07
C GLU A 251 27.27 35.35 -22.24
N GLU A 252 26.26 34.65 -22.77
CA GLU A 252 26.45 33.67 -23.85
C GLU A 252 26.61 34.31 -25.24
N ASP A 253 25.93 35.43 -25.50
CA ASP A 253 25.91 36.08 -26.83
C ASP A 253 27.27 36.76 -27.18
N ALA A 254 28.03 37.16 -26.16
CA ALA A 254 29.38 37.72 -26.29
C ALA A 254 30.45 36.67 -26.66
N LEU A 255 30.18 35.37 -26.43
CA LEU A 255 31.12 34.27 -26.67
C LEU A 255 30.92 33.58 -28.02
N LEU A 256 29.78 33.78 -28.69
CA LEU A 256 29.45 33.13 -29.97
C LEU A 256 29.80 33.95 -31.22
N THR A 257 29.99 35.27 -31.10
CA THR A 257 30.16 36.18 -32.24
C THR A 257 31.56 36.78 -32.40
N GLY A 258 32.38 36.82 -31.35
CA GLY A 258 33.80 37.16 -31.41
C GLY A 258 34.16 38.63 -31.65
N GLU A 259 33.19 39.54 -31.83
CA GLU A 259 33.46 40.97 -32.02
C GLU A 259 33.40 41.78 -30.71
N ARG A 260 34.38 42.66 -30.51
CA ARG A 260 34.39 43.62 -29.40
C ARG A 260 33.41 44.76 -29.66
N THR A 261 32.26 44.74 -29.00
CA THR A 261 31.27 45.83 -29.07
C THR A 261 31.68 47.02 -28.19
N SER A 262 32.41 47.97 -28.77
CA SER A 262 32.61 49.29 -28.16
C SER A 262 31.29 50.08 -28.14
N ARG A 263 30.91 50.63 -26.97
CA ARG A 263 29.74 51.50 -26.82
C ARG A 263 29.69 52.61 -27.89
N ARG A 264 28.57 52.71 -28.60
CA ARG A 264 28.15 53.96 -29.23
C ARG A 264 26.62 54.04 -29.27
N ASP A 265 26.06 55.13 -28.76
CA ASP A 265 24.61 55.33 -28.67
C ASP A 265 23.93 55.30 -30.03
N GLN A 266 22.92 54.43 -30.19
CA GLN A 266 21.86 54.61 -31.17
C GLN A 266 20.48 54.27 -30.59
N ARG A 267 19.47 54.98 -31.08
CA ARG A 267 18.13 55.11 -30.49
C ARG A 267 17.32 53.82 -30.64
N ARG A 268 16.61 53.40 -29.58
CA ARG A 268 15.69 52.25 -29.58
C ARG A 268 14.60 52.42 -30.65
N GLY A 269 14.60 51.55 -31.65
CA GLY A 269 13.59 51.50 -32.71
C GLY A 269 12.41 50.57 -32.40
N TRP A 270 11.36 50.66 -33.22
CA TRP A 270 10.09 49.92 -33.09
C TRP A 270 10.25 48.38 -33.02
N GLY A 271 11.29 47.81 -33.64
CA GLY A 271 11.57 46.36 -33.61
C GLY A 271 11.70 45.79 -32.19
N PHE A 272 12.38 46.49 -31.28
CA PHE A 272 12.57 46.07 -29.89
C PHE A 272 11.24 45.90 -29.15
N TRP A 273 10.30 46.84 -29.34
CA TRP A 273 8.97 46.77 -28.72
C TRP A 273 8.11 45.65 -29.32
N ARG A 274 8.34 45.27 -30.58
CA ARG A 274 7.69 44.10 -31.20
C ARG A 274 8.21 42.79 -30.61
N GLU A 275 9.51 42.68 -30.38
CA GLU A 275 10.15 41.49 -29.79
C GLU A 275 9.78 41.31 -28.32
N VAL A 276 9.80 42.39 -27.52
CA VAL A 276 9.30 42.38 -26.13
C VAL A 276 7.81 42.03 -26.09
N GLY A 277 7.01 42.56 -27.02
CA GLY A 277 5.58 42.22 -27.14
C GLY A 277 5.35 40.75 -27.48
N LEU A 278 6.12 40.18 -28.42
CA LEU A 278 6.03 38.76 -28.79
C LEU A 278 6.52 37.84 -27.65
N PHE A 279 7.56 38.21 -26.91
CA PHE A 279 8.05 37.44 -25.78
C PHE A 279 7.02 37.43 -24.62
N ALA A 280 6.43 38.59 -24.30
CA ALA A 280 5.37 38.67 -23.31
C ALA A 280 4.13 37.85 -23.73
N TRP A 281 3.74 37.90 -25.01
CA TRP A 281 2.67 37.06 -25.55
C TRP A 281 2.98 35.57 -25.48
N ALA A 282 4.21 35.15 -25.80
CA ALA A 282 4.62 33.76 -25.71
C ALA A 282 4.59 33.26 -24.26
N LEU A 283 5.10 34.06 -23.31
CA LEU A 283 5.08 33.73 -21.88
C LEU A 283 3.64 33.59 -21.36
N ILE A 284 2.77 34.57 -21.67
CA ILE A 284 1.36 34.53 -21.27
C ILE A 284 0.65 33.33 -21.91
N ALA A 285 0.92 33.02 -23.18
CA ALA A 285 0.36 31.85 -23.85
C ALA A 285 0.86 30.53 -23.24
N THR A 286 2.14 30.42 -22.86
CA THR A 286 2.67 29.22 -22.19
C THR A 286 2.07 29.03 -20.79
N VAL A 287 1.98 30.10 -19.99
CA VAL A 287 1.30 30.06 -18.68
C VAL A 287 -0.18 29.70 -18.85
N ALA A 288 -0.87 30.30 -19.82
CA ALA A 288 -2.26 29.96 -20.13
C ALA A 288 -2.41 28.50 -20.56
N VAL A 289 -1.51 27.94 -21.37
CA VAL A 289 -1.53 26.52 -21.77
C VAL A 289 -1.26 25.60 -20.57
N ILE A 290 -0.34 25.95 -19.66
CA ILE A 290 -0.09 25.17 -18.44
C ILE A 290 -1.31 25.23 -17.51
N VAL A 291 -1.88 26.41 -17.27
CA VAL A 291 -3.10 26.58 -16.47
C VAL A 291 -4.26 25.83 -17.11
N ILE A 292 -4.46 25.94 -18.43
CA ILE A 292 -5.49 25.18 -19.15
C ILE A 292 -5.21 23.67 -19.07
N ALA A 293 -3.96 23.21 -19.14
CA ALA A 293 -3.65 21.78 -19.03
C ALA A 293 -3.90 21.24 -17.62
N VAL A 294 -3.54 21.99 -16.57
CA VAL A 294 -3.79 21.63 -15.17
C VAL A 294 -5.29 21.70 -14.85
N VAL A 295 -5.98 22.77 -15.27
CA VAL A 295 -7.43 22.92 -15.11
C VAL A 295 -8.17 21.85 -15.92
N TYR A 296 -7.76 21.55 -17.16
CA TYR A 296 -8.35 20.48 -17.97
C TYR A 296 -8.06 19.11 -17.38
N GLN A 297 -6.88 18.86 -16.80
CA GLN A 297 -6.59 17.59 -16.12
C GLN A 297 -7.48 17.45 -14.87
N HIS A 298 -7.59 18.50 -14.05
CA HIS A 298 -8.43 18.58 -12.86
C HIS A 298 -9.94 18.49 -13.17
N GLU A 299 -10.41 19.17 -14.22
CA GLU A 299 -11.76 19.05 -14.76
C GLU A 299 -11.98 17.67 -15.38
N SER A 300 -10.99 17.05 -16.04
CA SER A 300 -11.11 15.70 -16.61
C SER A 300 -11.21 14.62 -15.52
N SER A 301 -10.55 14.80 -14.37
CA SER A 301 -10.78 13.98 -13.18
C SER A 301 -12.17 14.22 -12.58
N ARG A 302 -12.62 15.48 -12.44
CA ARG A 302 -13.98 15.80 -11.93
C ARG A 302 -15.11 15.40 -12.90
N THR A 303 -14.85 15.30 -14.20
CA THR A 303 -15.87 14.93 -15.20
C THR A 303 -15.91 13.42 -15.45
N ARG A 304 -14.80 12.68 -15.30
CA ARG A 304 -14.87 11.20 -15.26
C ARG A 304 -15.62 10.70 -14.02
N SER A 305 -15.52 11.37 -12.87
CA SER A 305 -16.37 11.09 -11.70
C SER A 305 -17.84 11.55 -11.87
N HIS A 306 -18.22 12.09 -13.02
CA HIS A 306 -19.57 12.61 -13.30
C HIS A 306 -20.20 12.10 -14.60
N GLU A 307 -19.50 11.31 -15.42
CA GLU A 307 -20.19 10.37 -16.33
C GLU A 307 -20.81 9.27 -15.47
N LYS A 308 -22.00 9.56 -14.94
CA LYS A 308 -22.75 8.63 -14.09
C LYS A 308 -22.94 7.32 -14.85
N GLU A 309 -22.27 6.28 -14.35
CA GLU A 309 -22.54 4.87 -14.69
C GLU A 309 -24.06 4.71 -14.80
N PRO A 310 -24.59 4.35 -15.98
CA PRO A 310 -26.01 4.34 -16.20
C PRO A 310 -26.62 3.31 -15.25
N TRP A 311 -27.43 3.80 -14.31
CA TRP A 311 -28.30 2.96 -13.50
C TRP A 311 -28.97 1.94 -14.41
N GLY A 312 -28.92 0.67 -14.00
CA GLY A 312 -29.34 -0.46 -14.83
C GLY A 312 -30.80 -0.35 -15.31
N PRO A 313 -31.33 -1.35 -16.02
CA PRO A 313 -32.64 -1.24 -16.69
C PRO A 313 -33.85 -0.80 -15.83
N GLY A 314 -33.76 -0.86 -14.51
CA GLY A 314 -34.75 -0.32 -13.56
C GLY A 314 -34.65 1.18 -13.24
N GLY A 315 -33.57 1.86 -13.64
CA GLY A 315 -33.29 3.25 -13.30
C GLY A 315 -32.83 3.46 -11.85
N LYS A 316 -32.63 4.73 -11.47
CA LYS A 316 -32.25 5.12 -10.11
C LYS A 316 -33.44 5.01 -9.15
N PRO A 317 -33.32 4.36 -7.97
CA PRO A 317 -34.36 4.37 -6.94
C PRO A 317 -34.76 5.78 -6.50
N THR A 318 -36.05 5.98 -6.22
CA THR A 318 -36.61 7.30 -5.83
C THR A 318 -37.59 7.16 -4.66
N GLY A 319 -37.86 8.27 -3.97
CA GLY A 319 -38.71 8.29 -2.78
C GLY A 319 -37.97 7.90 -1.50
N LYS A 320 -38.70 7.78 -0.39
CA LYS A 320 -38.16 7.37 0.91
C LYS A 320 -37.46 6.01 0.80
N ARG A 321 -36.23 5.93 1.28
CA ARG A 321 -35.42 4.70 1.23
C ARG A 321 -34.37 4.64 2.35
N ASN A 322 -33.92 3.44 2.66
CA ASN A 322 -32.87 3.16 3.64
C ASN A 322 -31.57 2.74 2.95
N LEU A 323 -30.42 3.09 3.52
CA LEU A 323 -29.11 2.61 3.08
C LEU A 323 -28.34 2.08 4.29
N VAL A 324 -27.91 0.82 4.21
CA VAL A 324 -26.96 0.24 5.16
C VAL A 324 -25.62 0.06 4.46
N PHE A 325 -24.58 0.68 4.98
CA PHE A 325 -23.21 0.43 4.56
C PHE A 325 -22.55 -0.49 5.58
N MET A 326 -21.97 -1.60 5.11
CA MET A 326 -21.24 -2.53 5.97
C MET A 326 -19.76 -2.54 5.63
N VAL A 327 -18.91 -2.28 6.62
CA VAL A 327 -17.45 -2.39 6.47
C VAL A 327 -16.98 -3.65 7.18
N SER A 328 -16.07 -4.38 6.54
CA SER A 328 -15.44 -5.58 7.09
C SER A 328 -13.93 -5.36 7.17
N ASP A 329 -13.50 -4.50 8.09
CA ASP A 329 -12.11 -4.01 8.21
C ASP A 329 -11.09 -5.15 8.03
N GLY A 330 -10.12 -4.99 7.13
CA GLY A 330 -9.09 -5.99 6.84
C GLY A 330 -9.56 -7.29 6.16
N MET A 331 -10.82 -7.44 5.74
CA MET A 331 -11.35 -8.69 5.17
C MET A 331 -11.04 -8.86 3.67
N GLY A 332 -9.92 -9.52 3.38
CA GLY A 332 -9.61 -9.97 2.01
C GLY A 332 -10.37 -11.22 1.53
N PRO A 333 -10.32 -11.52 0.21
CA PRO A 333 -10.95 -12.71 -0.38
C PRO A 333 -10.50 -14.05 0.23
N THR A 334 -9.27 -14.13 0.74
CA THR A 334 -8.74 -15.33 1.38
C THR A 334 -9.44 -15.62 2.72
N SER A 335 -9.78 -14.61 3.50
CA SER A 335 -10.42 -14.74 4.82
C SER A 335 -11.77 -15.44 4.72
N LEU A 336 -12.54 -15.15 3.66
CA LEU A 336 -13.80 -15.86 3.34
C LEU A 336 -13.57 -17.32 2.97
N THR A 337 -12.51 -17.60 2.21
CA THR A 337 -12.17 -18.97 1.77
C THR A 337 -11.75 -19.84 2.96
N MET A 338 -10.93 -19.29 3.86
CA MET A 338 -10.58 -19.94 5.14
C MET A 338 -11.85 -20.21 5.97
N THR A 339 -12.71 -19.20 6.12
CA THR A 339 -13.92 -19.27 6.93
C THR A 339 -14.96 -20.24 6.38
N ARG A 340 -15.12 -20.32 5.05
CA ARG A 340 -16.05 -21.26 4.39
C ARG A 340 -15.71 -22.71 4.71
N SER A 341 -14.46 -23.12 4.52
CA SER A 341 -14.04 -24.49 4.85
C SER A 341 -14.04 -24.78 6.36
N PHE A 342 -13.76 -23.77 7.20
CA PHE A 342 -13.89 -23.88 8.66
C PHE A 342 -15.35 -24.11 9.09
N LYS A 343 -16.30 -23.32 8.56
CA LYS A 343 -17.75 -23.48 8.79
C LYS A 343 -18.24 -24.86 8.35
N GLN A 344 -17.84 -25.28 7.14
CA GLN A 344 -18.20 -26.59 6.59
C GLN A 344 -17.77 -27.73 7.51
N LEU A 345 -16.51 -27.71 7.99
CA LEU A 345 -16.01 -28.72 8.93
C LEU A 345 -16.74 -28.67 10.28
N THR A 346 -16.81 -27.50 10.90
CA THR A 346 -17.31 -27.35 12.28
C THR A 346 -18.80 -27.61 12.42
N GLN A 347 -19.58 -27.35 11.37
CA GLN A 347 -21.03 -27.53 11.35
C GLN A 347 -21.47 -28.82 10.62
N GLY A 348 -20.54 -29.60 10.06
CA GLY A 348 -20.82 -30.84 9.33
C GLY A 348 -21.60 -30.62 8.02
N LEU A 349 -21.39 -29.48 7.37
CA LEU A 349 -22.10 -29.07 6.16
C LEU A 349 -21.41 -29.63 4.90
N PRO A 350 -22.14 -29.79 3.79
CA PRO A 350 -21.55 -30.30 2.54
C PRO A 350 -20.59 -29.27 1.92
N ALA A 351 -19.72 -29.73 1.02
CA ALA A 351 -18.66 -28.91 0.43
C ALA A 351 -19.15 -27.78 -0.49
N ASP A 352 -20.43 -27.82 -0.89
CA ASP A 352 -21.13 -26.79 -1.65
C ASP A 352 -21.95 -25.80 -0.78
N ASP A 353 -21.93 -25.96 0.56
CA ASP A 353 -22.43 -24.91 1.45
C ASP A 353 -21.50 -23.68 1.43
N VAL A 354 -22.09 -22.49 1.43
CA VAL A 354 -21.41 -21.21 1.27
C VAL A 354 -21.80 -20.23 2.39
N LEU A 355 -21.03 -19.16 2.54
CA LEU A 355 -21.41 -18.03 3.39
C LEU A 355 -22.64 -17.31 2.81
N VAL A 356 -23.31 -16.47 3.60
CA VAL A 356 -24.35 -15.60 3.04
C VAL A 356 -23.72 -14.58 2.10
N LEU A 357 -22.60 -13.98 2.50
CA LEU A 357 -21.77 -13.07 1.68
C LEU A 357 -21.50 -13.62 0.26
N ASP A 358 -21.18 -14.91 0.13
CA ASP A 358 -20.88 -15.56 -1.16
C ASP A 358 -22.04 -15.45 -2.18
N LYS A 359 -23.28 -15.33 -1.71
CA LYS A 359 -24.50 -15.21 -2.53
C LYS A 359 -24.77 -13.77 -2.99
N HIS A 360 -24.09 -12.81 -2.39
CA HIS A 360 -24.29 -11.37 -2.55
C HIS A 360 -23.10 -10.65 -3.18
N LEU A 361 -22.08 -11.40 -3.63
CA LEU A 361 -20.90 -10.84 -4.32
C LEU A 361 -21.30 -10.12 -5.61
N LEU A 362 -20.91 -8.84 -5.71
CA LEU A 362 -21.26 -7.94 -6.81
C LEU A 362 -20.04 -7.51 -7.64
N GLY A 363 -18.89 -7.31 -6.98
CA GLY A 363 -17.70 -6.74 -7.59
C GLY A 363 -16.49 -6.77 -6.66
N THR A 364 -15.47 -5.98 -6.98
CA THR A 364 -14.29 -5.75 -6.15
C THR A 364 -13.92 -4.26 -6.07
N SER A 365 -13.24 -3.88 -4.99
CA SER A 365 -12.79 -2.53 -4.68
C SER A 365 -11.26 -2.50 -4.58
N ARG A 366 -10.64 -1.52 -5.23
CA ARG A 366 -9.23 -1.14 -5.13
C ARG A 366 -9.07 -0.14 -3.98
N THR A 367 -8.03 -0.32 -3.18
CA THR A 367 -8.02 0.19 -1.80
C THR A 367 -7.01 1.30 -1.53
N ARG A 368 -5.90 1.38 -2.29
CA ARG A 368 -4.75 2.31 -2.09
C ARG A 368 -5.12 3.73 -1.61
N SER A 369 -4.26 4.34 -0.80
CA SER A 369 -4.44 5.73 -0.35
C SER A 369 -3.77 6.73 -1.32
N SER A 370 -3.73 8.02 -0.96
CA SER A 370 -2.97 9.02 -1.70
C SER A 370 -1.48 9.04 -1.33
N SER A 371 -1.11 8.52 -0.17
CA SER A 371 0.29 8.47 0.32
C SER A 371 0.95 7.08 0.19
N SER A 372 0.17 6.00 0.06
CA SER A 372 0.72 4.64 0.00
C SER A 372 -0.07 3.74 -0.96
N LEU A 373 0.61 2.73 -1.52
CA LEU A 373 -0.03 1.67 -2.31
C LEU A 373 -0.83 0.69 -1.43
N VAL A 374 -0.62 0.75 -0.12
CA VAL A 374 -1.37 0.01 0.89
C VAL A 374 -2.06 1.05 1.77
N THR A 375 -3.39 1.06 1.77
CA THR A 375 -4.16 2.01 2.59
C THR A 375 -4.19 1.58 4.06
N ASP A 376 -4.42 2.52 4.96
CA ASP A 376 -4.99 2.21 6.28
C ASP A 376 -6.52 2.40 6.29
N SER A 377 -7.17 1.96 7.38
CA SER A 377 -8.61 2.09 7.61
C SER A 377 -9.08 3.55 7.53
N ALA A 378 -8.26 4.52 7.98
CA ALA A 378 -8.61 5.94 7.94
C ALA A 378 -8.72 6.48 6.51
N ALA A 379 -7.71 6.26 5.67
CA ALA A 379 -7.76 6.63 4.25
C ALA A 379 -8.79 5.81 3.46
N GLY A 380 -8.98 4.54 3.80
CA GLY A 380 -9.97 3.65 3.18
C GLY A 380 -11.40 4.10 3.47
N ALA A 381 -11.73 4.34 4.73
CA ALA A 381 -13.03 4.83 5.17
C ALA A 381 -13.29 6.28 4.72
N THR A 382 -12.28 7.16 4.67
CA THR A 382 -12.40 8.50 4.07
C THR A 382 -12.81 8.42 2.59
N ALA A 383 -12.32 7.42 1.84
CA ALA A 383 -12.75 7.21 0.46
C ALA A 383 -14.22 6.76 0.34
N PHE A 384 -14.73 5.96 1.29
CA PHE A 384 -16.14 5.59 1.36
C PHE A 384 -17.03 6.74 1.84
N SER A 385 -16.55 7.57 2.76
CA SER A 385 -17.36 8.59 3.40
C SER A 385 -17.41 9.88 2.59
N CYS A 386 -16.25 10.38 2.11
CA CYS A 386 -16.14 11.60 1.30
C CYS A 386 -16.20 11.36 -0.22
N GLY A 387 -16.01 10.13 -0.69
CA GLY A 387 -15.83 9.85 -2.12
C GLY A 387 -14.49 10.35 -2.69
N ALA A 388 -13.50 10.64 -1.82
CA ALA A 388 -12.21 11.22 -2.19
C ALA A 388 -11.03 10.45 -1.58
N LYS A 389 -9.90 10.35 -2.30
CA LYS A 389 -8.68 9.74 -1.76
C LYS A 389 -8.04 10.64 -0.71
N SER A 390 -7.56 10.05 0.38
CA SER A 390 -6.76 10.72 1.41
C SER A 390 -5.49 9.94 1.77
N TYR A 391 -4.65 10.52 2.63
CA TYR A 391 -3.41 9.96 3.14
C TYR A 391 -3.65 9.05 4.35
N ASN A 392 -2.77 8.08 4.57
CA ASN A 392 -2.92 7.12 5.67
C ASN A 392 -2.96 7.83 7.03
N GLY A 393 -3.93 7.47 7.86
CA GLY A 393 -4.19 8.10 9.15
C GLY A 393 -5.11 9.33 9.13
N ALA A 394 -5.54 9.83 7.96
CA ALA A 394 -6.47 10.96 7.85
C ALA A 394 -7.92 10.56 8.13
N ILE A 395 -8.62 11.29 8.99
CA ILE A 395 -10.06 11.11 9.23
C ILE A 395 -10.82 12.23 8.53
N SER A 396 -11.51 11.92 7.43
CA SER A 396 -12.34 12.88 6.66
C SER A 396 -11.63 14.19 6.29
N VAL A 397 -10.32 14.11 6.05
CA VAL A 397 -9.44 15.22 5.65
C VAL A 397 -8.86 14.87 4.27
N LEU A 398 -8.64 15.86 3.42
CA LEU A 398 -8.08 15.71 2.07
C LEU A 398 -6.55 15.82 2.06
N PRO A 399 -5.87 15.44 0.96
CA PRO A 399 -4.40 15.55 0.84
C PRO A 399 -3.83 16.98 0.92
N ASP A 400 -4.66 18.01 0.89
CA ASP A 400 -4.30 19.42 1.13
C ASP A 400 -4.57 19.88 2.58
N HIS A 401 -4.87 18.93 3.47
CA HIS A 401 -5.26 19.13 4.87
C HIS A 401 -6.55 19.95 5.08
N SER A 402 -7.40 20.09 4.05
CA SER A 402 -8.76 20.62 4.22
C SER A 402 -9.74 19.50 4.61
N PRO A 403 -10.80 19.77 5.41
CA PRO A 403 -11.84 18.77 5.67
C PRO A 403 -12.64 18.45 4.40
N CYS A 404 -13.04 17.20 4.21
CA CYS A 404 -14.07 16.79 3.27
C CYS A 404 -15.35 16.41 4.00
N GLY A 405 -16.50 16.78 3.43
CA GLY A 405 -17.79 16.36 3.94
C GLY A 405 -18.05 14.89 3.67
N THR A 406 -18.86 14.25 4.50
CA THR A 406 -19.18 12.82 4.44
C THR A 406 -20.61 12.55 3.98
N VAL A 407 -20.86 11.34 3.50
CA VAL A 407 -22.20 10.83 3.18
C VAL A 407 -23.13 10.79 4.39
N LEU A 408 -22.62 10.55 5.60
CA LEU A 408 -23.43 10.53 6.83
C LEU A 408 -23.85 11.96 7.22
N GLU A 409 -22.94 12.92 7.17
CA GLU A 409 -23.27 14.32 7.42
C GLU A 409 -24.30 14.85 6.41
N ALA A 410 -24.09 14.53 5.12
CA ALA A 410 -25.02 14.90 4.06
C ALA A 410 -26.40 14.24 4.26
N ALA A 411 -26.44 12.98 4.70
CA ALA A 411 -27.68 12.29 5.04
C ALA A 411 -28.40 12.96 6.22
N SER A 412 -27.67 13.26 7.30
CA SER A 412 -28.18 13.93 8.50
C SER A 412 -28.80 15.29 8.17
N LEU A 413 -28.08 16.13 7.41
CA LEU A 413 -28.54 17.45 6.98
C LEU A 413 -29.67 17.39 5.93
N ALA A 414 -29.80 16.30 5.18
CA ALA A 414 -30.96 16.01 4.33
C ALA A 414 -32.18 15.45 5.10
N GLY A 415 -32.06 15.20 6.40
CA GLY A 415 -33.14 14.75 7.29
C GLY A 415 -33.27 13.23 7.45
N TYR A 416 -32.31 12.45 6.96
CA TYR A 416 -32.21 11.03 7.29
C TYR A 416 -31.81 10.83 8.75
N LYS A 417 -32.23 9.72 9.36
CA LYS A 417 -31.64 9.26 10.62
C LYS A 417 -30.31 8.57 10.37
N THR A 418 -29.34 8.79 11.24
CA THR A 418 -27.95 8.32 11.06
C THR A 418 -27.51 7.43 12.22
N GLY A 419 -26.78 6.36 11.90
CA GLY A 419 -26.26 5.45 12.92
C GLY A 419 -24.87 4.88 12.61
N LEU A 420 -24.13 4.58 13.67
CA LEU A 420 -22.84 3.91 13.68
C LEU A 420 -22.92 2.70 14.63
N VAL A 421 -22.51 1.51 14.16
CA VAL A 421 -22.48 0.26 14.95
C VAL A 421 -21.15 -0.45 14.70
N VAL A 422 -20.32 -0.64 15.72
CA VAL A 422 -18.98 -1.24 15.58
C VAL A 422 -18.66 -2.23 16.71
N THR A 423 -17.64 -3.08 16.53
CA THR A 423 -17.11 -3.91 17.64
C THR A 423 -15.82 -3.37 18.24
N THR A 424 -15.15 -2.41 17.61
CA THR A 424 -14.02 -1.63 18.17
C THR A 424 -14.52 -0.48 19.07
N ARG A 425 -13.59 0.37 19.52
CA ARG A 425 -13.88 1.75 19.92
C ARG A 425 -14.70 2.46 18.83
N ILE A 426 -15.75 3.19 19.23
CA ILE A 426 -16.47 4.07 18.28
C ILE A 426 -15.57 5.17 17.70
N THR A 427 -14.50 5.54 18.42
CA THR A 427 -13.50 6.52 17.99
C THR A 427 -12.46 5.98 17.02
N ASP A 428 -12.49 4.69 16.66
CA ASP A 428 -11.55 4.14 15.68
C ASP A 428 -11.85 4.67 14.26
N ALA A 429 -10.91 4.48 13.34
CA ALA A 429 -10.88 5.25 12.11
C ALA A 429 -12.11 5.07 11.20
N THR A 430 -12.62 3.84 11.06
CA THR A 430 -13.76 3.57 10.18
C THR A 430 -15.03 4.32 10.59
N PRO A 431 -15.58 4.19 11.82
CA PRO A 431 -16.70 5.02 12.28
C PRO A 431 -16.37 6.52 12.30
N ALA A 432 -15.17 6.89 12.76
CA ALA A 432 -14.75 8.29 12.84
C ALA A 432 -14.81 9.00 11.47
N CYS A 433 -14.41 8.32 10.39
CA CYS A 433 -14.45 8.83 9.02
C CYS A 433 -15.87 9.14 8.50
N PHE A 434 -16.94 8.71 9.17
CA PHE A 434 -18.31 9.13 8.82
C PHE A 434 -18.80 10.33 9.63
N ALA A 435 -18.26 10.60 10.81
CA ALA A 435 -18.85 11.54 11.78
C ALA A 435 -17.90 12.63 12.32
N SER A 436 -16.62 12.58 11.98
CA SER A 436 -15.58 13.50 12.49
C SER A 436 -14.59 13.89 11.40
N HIS A 437 -13.82 14.95 11.63
CA HIS A 437 -12.62 15.27 10.84
C HIS A 437 -11.44 15.58 11.78
N VAL A 438 -10.34 14.86 11.61
CA VAL A 438 -9.07 15.10 12.31
C VAL A 438 -7.88 14.76 11.41
N ASN A 439 -6.77 15.48 11.57
CA ASN A 439 -5.56 15.28 10.76
C ASN A 439 -4.90 13.91 11.00
N LEU A 440 -5.19 13.27 12.13
CA LEU A 440 -4.58 12.02 12.58
C LEU A 440 -5.60 11.17 13.36
N ARG A 441 -5.77 9.89 12.98
CA ARG A 441 -6.66 8.91 13.63
C ARG A 441 -6.38 8.72 15.12
N GLN A 442 -5.18 9.06 15.58
CA GLN A 442 -4.77 9.04 17.00
C GLN A 442 -5.49 10.09 17.85
N TYR A 443 -6.18 11.07 17.27
CA TYR A 443 -6.95 12.10 17.99
C TYR A 443 -8.34 11.60 18.43
N GLU A 444 -8.40 10.38 18.96
CA GLU A 444 -9.63 9.69 19.43
C GLU A 444 -10.44 10.54 20.45
N ASP A 445 -9.75 11.26 21.34
CA ASP A 445 -10.39 12.17 22.30
C ASP A 445 -11.18 13.31 21.63
N GLN A 446 -10.74 13.78 20.45
CA GLN A 446 -11.39 14.84 19.67
C GLN A 446 -12.45 14.28 18.71
N ILE A 447 -12.27 13.05 18.23
CA ILE A 447 -13.31 12.30 17.50
C ILE A 447 -14.53 12.11 18.43
N ALA A 448 -14.32 11.66 19.67
CA ALA A 448 -15.39 11.48 20.66
C ALA A 448 -16.21 12.76 20.92
N GLU A 449 -15.55 13.93 20.92
CA GLU A 449 -16.20 15.24 21.07
C GLU A 449 -17.09 15.56 19.85
N GLN A 450 -16.57 15.33 18.65
CA GLN A 450 -17.30 15.57 17.41
C GLN A 450 -18.54 14.66 17.31
N GLU A 451 -18.41 13.36 17.57
CA GLU A 451 -19.50 12.38 17.51
C GLU A 451 -20.71 12.72 18.39
N ILE A 452 -20.48 13.27 19.59
CA ILE A 452 -21.58 13.70 20.49
C ILE A 452 -22.19 15.05 20.09
N GLY A 453 -21.74 15.65 18.97
CA GLY A 453 -22.23 16.92 18.46
C GLY A 453 -21.51 18.14 19.03
N GLU A 454 -20.20 18.07 19.29
CA GLU A 454 -19.30 19.24 19.23
C GLU A 454 -18.66 19.40 17.84
N HIS A 455 -19.12 18.60 16.88
CA HIS A 455 -18.79 18.71 15.46
C HIS A 455 -19.23 20.08 14.86
N PRO A 456 -18.48 20.66 13.90
CA PRO A 456 -18.79 21.96 13.28
C PRO A 456 -20.20 22.11 12.68
N LEU A 457 -20.83 21.03 12.24
CA LEU A 457 -22.19 21.04 11.68
C LEU A 457 -23.27 20.78 12.75
N GLY A 458 -22.89 20.62 14.02
CA GLY A 458 -23.75 20.17 15.11
C GLY A 458 -23.82 18.64 15.18
N ARG A 459 -24.84 18.09 15.86
CA ARG A 459 -25.00 16.64 15.96
C ARG A 459 -25.39 16.04 14.61
N VAL A 460 -24.47 15.30 13.99
CA VAL A 460 -24.70 14.57 12.73
C VAL A 460 -25.06 13.10 12.92
N VAL A 461 -24.76 12.49 14.08
CA VAL A 461 -25.12 11.09 14.43
C VAL A 461 -26.31 11.04 15.39
N ASP A 462 -27.34 10.25 15.09
CA ASP A 462 -28.44 9.98 16.03
C ASP A 462 -28.19 8.74 16.91
N LEU A 463 -27.57 7.70 16.37
CA LEU A 463 -27.37 6.42 17.03
C LEU A 463 -25.89 5.99 17.04
N ILE A 464 -25.34 5.71 18.21
CA ILE A 464 -24.01 5.15 18.41
C ILE A 464 -24.13 3.86 19.22
N MET A 465 -23.51 2.77 18.75
CA MET A 465 -23.32 1.53 19.49
C MET A 465 -21.92 0.95 19.24
N GLY A 466 -21.14 0.74 20.28
CA GLY A 466 -19.81 0.10 20.16
C GLY A 466 -19.07 0.03 21.48
N GLY A 467 -17.75 -0.09 21.40
CA GLY A 467 -16.83 0.05 22.53
C GLY A 467 -16.28 1.47 22.69
N GLY A 468 -15.18 1.60 23.42
CA GLY A 468 -14.40 2.84 23.52
C GLY A 468 -14.86 3.83 24.58
N ARG A 469 -15.58 3.38 25.62
CA ARG A 469 -16.01 4.22 26.75
C ARG A 469 -14.85 5.04 27.35
N CYS A 470 -13.61 4.55 27.29
CA CYS A 470 -12.47 5.24 27.87
C CYS A 470 -12.21 6.66 27.29
N HIS A 471 -12.55 6.93 26.02
CA HIS A 471 -12.40 8.27 25.40
C HIS A 471 -13.50 9.27 25.78
N PHE A 472 -14.53 8.81 26.51
CA PHE A 472 -15.68 9.62 26.93
C PHE A 472 -15.69 9.92 28.44
N LEU A 473 -14.81 9.28 29.21
CA LEU A 473 -14.67 9.46 30.65
C LEU A 473 -13.54 10.46 30.97
N PRO A 474 -13.68 11.36 31.97
CA PRO A 474 -12.61 12.27 32.34
C PRO A 474 -11.42 11.50 32.94
N ASN A 475 -10.20 12.05 32.86
CA ASN A 475 -8.96 11.40 33.32
C ASN A 475 -9.00 10.95 34.80
N SER A 476 -9.88 11.55 35.61
CA SER A 476 -10.08 11.25 37.03
C SER A 476 -10.81 9.93 37.29
N THR A 477 -11.39 9.33 36.24
CA THR A 477 -12.18 8.09 36.31
C THR A 477 -11.33 6.89 35.91
N GLU A 478 -11.41 5.81 36.70
CA GLU A 478 -10.77 4.54 36.39
C GLU A 478 -11.26 3.99 35.04
N GLY A 479 -10.33 3.54 34.20
CA GLY A 479 -10.62 3.11 32.83
C GLY A 479 -10.79 4.25 31.81
N SER A 480 -10.44 5.50 32.14
CA SER A 480 -10.34 6.59 31.14
C SER A 480 -9.06 6.46 30.29
N CYS A 481 -9.18 6.81 29.01
CA CYS A 481 -8.07 7.02 28.08
C CYS A 481 -7.73 8.52 27.91
N ARG A 482 -8.62 9.42 28.35
CA ARG A 482 -8.49 10.88 28.10
C ARG A 482 -7.31 11.48 28.84
N ALA A 483 -6.68 12.47 28.22
CA ALA A 483 -5.66 13.29 28.87
C ALA A 483 -6.25 14.40 29.76
N ASP A 484 -7.51 14.80 29.54
CA ASP A 484 -8.16 15.94 30.19
C ASP A 484 -9.28 15.56 31.17
N ASP A 485 -9.83 16.55 31.86
CA ASP A 485 -10.89 16.37 32.86
C ASP A 485 -12.31 16.37 32.24
N ARG A 486 -12.47 16.19 30.91
CA ARG A 486 -13.78 16.31 30.25
C ARG A 486 -14.62 15.04 30.40
N ASP A 487 -15.78 15.17 31.02
CA ASP A 487 -16.83 14.14 31.03
C ASP A 487 -17.74 14.28 29.81
N LEU A 488 -17.38 13.60 28.72
CA LEU A 488 -18.19 13.61 27.49
C LEU A 488 -19.50 12.86 27.67
N VAL A 489 -19.60 11.90 28.61
CA VAL A 489 -20.87 11.22 28.93
C VAL A 489 -21.86 12.21 29.55
N ALA A 490 -21.41 13.10 30.44
CA ALA A 490 -22.23 14.19 30.97
C ALA A 490 -22.63 15.18 29.88
N ILE A 491 -21.69 15.61 29.04
CA ILE A 491 -21.96 16.54 27.93
C ILE A 491 -22.94 15.94 26.92
N ALA A 492 -22.82 14.65 26.59
CA ALA A 492 -23.76 13.95 25.71
C ALA A 492 -25.17 13.92 26.31
N LYS A 493 -25.31 13.64 27.62
CA LYS A 493 -26.60 13.68 28.33
C LYS A 493 -27.23 15.09 28.30
N ASP A 494 -26.42 16.13 28.49
CA ASP A 494 -26.87 17.52 28.38
C ASP A 494 -27.28 17.91 26.94
N LYS A 495 -26.64 17.32 25.93
CA LYS A 495 -27.05 17.39 24.50
C LYS A 495 -28.25 16.48 24.16
N GLY A 496 -28.81 15.78 25.15
CA GLY A 496 -30.03 14.97 25.04
C GLY A 496 -29.82 13.50 24.70
N PHE A 497 -28.58 12.98 24.73
CA PHE A 497 -28.34 11.55 24.52
C PHE A 497 -28.86 10.70 25.68
N SER A 498 -29.58 9.63 25.32
CA SER A 498 -29.71 8.47 26.18
C SER A 498 -28.36 7.75 26.23
N TYR A 499 -27.91 7.33 27.41
CA TYR A 499 -26.61 6.70 27.60
C TYR A 499 -26.77 5.29 28.19
N LEU A 500 -26.08 4.32 27.60
CA LEU A 500 -26.03 2.92 28.04
C LEU A 500 -24.58 2.42 27.95
N ASP A 501 -24.13 1.62 28.91
CA ASP A 501 -22.71 1.23 29.00
C ASP A 501 -22.46 -0.19 29.55
N ASP A 502 -23.50 -1.01 29.64
CA ASP A 502 -23.44 -2.41 30.03
C ASP A 502 -24.48 -3.26 29.28
N ARG A 503 -24.36 -4.59 29.39
CA ARG A 503 -25.32 -5.57 28.83
C ARG A 503 -26.76 -5.28 29.26
N LYS A 504 -26.97 -4.90 30.53
CA LYS A 504 -28.30 -4.65 31.09
C LYS A 504 -28.97 -3.43 30.45
N GLY A 505 -28.19 -2.38 30.19
CA GLY A 505 -28.60 -1.20 29.45
C GLY A 505 -28.98 -1.57 28.02
N PHE A 506 -28.14 -2.35 27.34
CA PHE A 506 -28.44 -2.88 26.01
C PHE A 506 -29.76 -3.69 25.99
N ASP A 507 -29.92 -4.66 26.88
CA ASP A 507 -31.15 -5.49 26.96
C ASP A 507 -32.40 -4.63 27.28
N SER A 508 -32.24 -3.51 28.00
CA SER A 508 -33.34 -2.58 28.29
C SER A 508 -33.92 -1.88 27.05
N LEU A 509 -33.21 -1.90 25.91
CA LEU A 509 -33.74 -1.44 24.63
C LEU A 509 -34.88 -2.32 24.11
N ASN A 510 -35.05 -3.54 24.64
CA ASN A 510 -36.06 -4.52 24.24
C ASN A 510 -36.07 -4.73 22.70
N GLY A 511 -34.92 -5.14 22.16
CA GLY A 511 -34.70 -5.32 20.72
C GLY A 511 -34.79 -4.02 19.90
N GLY A 512 -34.61 -2.86 20.55
CA GLY A 512 -34.72 -1.53 19.94
C GLY A 512 -36.05 -0.81 20.17
N THR A 513 -37.10 -1.52 20.57
CA THR A 513 -38.47 -0.95 20.71
C THR A 513 -38.65 0.06 21.85
N GLN A 514 -37.72 0.13 22.80
CA GLN A 514 -37.75 1.08 23.93
C GLN A 514 -36.63 2.13 23.88
N ALA A 515 -35.88 2.19 22.78
CA ALA A 515 -34.84 3.19 22.59
C ALA A 515 -35.39 4.62 22.54
N LYS A 516 -34.53 5.58 22.87
CA LYS A 516 -34.79 7.01 22.71
C LYS A 516 -33.60 7.65 22.03
N LEU A 517 -33.80 8.18 20.83
CA LEU A 517 -32.77 8.89 20.10
C LEU A 517 -32.67 10.36 20.58
N PRO A 518 -31.46 10.96 20.58
CA PRO A 518 -30.20 10.31 20.22
C PRO A 518 -29.71 9.33 21.31
N LEU A 519 -28.98 8.29 20.92
CA LEU A 519 -28.56 7.17 21.78
C LEU A 519 -27.06 6.93 21.67
N LEU A 520 -26.37 6.83 22.81
CA LEU A 520 -24.95 6.55 22.96
C LEU A 520 -24.78 5.26 23.77
N GLY A 521 -24.47 4.15 23.10
CA GLY A 521 -24.19 2.85 23.70
C GLY A 521 -22.70 2.52 23.66
N LEU A 522 -22.02 2.54 24.81
CA LEU A 522 -20.58 2.28 24.94
C LEU A 522 -20.33 1.06 25.84
N PHE A 523 -20.46 -0.13 25.27
CA PHE A 523 -20.58 -1.40 26.01
C PHE A 523 -19.24 -2.02 26.45
N ALA A 524 -18.11 -1.44 26.04
CA ALA A 524 -16.77 -1.86 26.43
C ALA A 524 -15.87 -0.64 26.73
N GLU A 525 -14.86 -0.84 27.58
CA GLU A 525 -13.86 0.20 27.89
C GLU A 525 -13.09 0.64 26.64
N LYS A 526 -12.60 -0.36 25.90
CA LYS A 526 -11.99 -0.23 24.57
C LYS A 526 -12.84 -1.06 23.60
N ASP A 527 -12.23 -1.85 22.73
CA ASP A 527 -12.95 -2.77 21.84
C ASP A 527 -13.75 -3.83 22.63
N ILE A 528 -14.81 -4.33 22.01
CA ILE A 528 -15.48 -5.57 22.40
C ILE A 528 -14.52 -6.74 22.09
N PRO A 529 -14.38 -7.75 22.96
CA PRO A 529 -13.49 -8.90 22.70
C PRO A 529 -13.82 -9.62 21.39
N PHE A 530 -12.83 -10.32 20.81
CA PHE A 530 -13.05 -11.15 19.63
C PHE A 530 -14.22 -12.13 19.82
N GLU A 531 -15.01 -12.42 18.78
CA GLU A 531 -16.20 -13.28 18.82
C GLU A 531 -15.92 -14.65 19.44
N ILE A 532 -14.73 -15.21 19.19
CA ILE A 532 -14.28 -16.49 19.76
C ILE A 532 -14.25 -16.46 21.31
N ASP A 533 -13.98 -15.29 21.91
CA ASP A 533 -13.98 -15.06 23.35
C ASP A 533 -15.33 -14.49 23.82
N ARG A 534 -15.86 -13.48 23.13
CA ARG A 534 -17.13 -12.78 23.43
C ARG A 534 -18.32 -13.73 23.52
N ARG A 535 -18.35 -14.81 22.72
CA ARG A 535 -19.38 -15.86 22.80
C ARG A 535 -19.44 -16.58 24.16
N THR A 536 -18.40 -16.48 24.99
CA THR A 536 -18.38 -16.97 26.39
C THR A 536 -18.80 -15.91 27.42
N GLN A 537 -19.07 -14.67 26.96
CA GLN A 537 -19.32 -13.47 27.75
C GLN A 537 -20.57 -12.72 27.24
N ASN A 538 -21.58 -13.45 26.75
CA ASN A 538 -22.81 -12.86 26.20
C ASN A 538 -23.60 -12.04 27.25
N ASP A 539 -23.42 -12.35 28.54
CA ASP A 539 -23.96 -11.61 29.69
C ASP A 539 -23.20 -10.31 30.01
N VAL A 540 -22.07 -10.06 29.32
CA VAL A 540 -21.24 -8.85 29.45
C VAL A 540 -21.33 -7.97 28.21
N TYR A 541 -21.22 -8.57 27.02
CA TYR A 541 -21.14 -7.84 25.74
C TYR A 541 -22.20 -8.29 24.73
N PRO A 542 -22.92 -7.34 24.09
CA PRO A 542 -23.76 -7.67 22.93
C PRO A 542 -22.90 -8.09 21.75
N SER A 543 -23.40 -8.97 20.89
CA SER A 543 -22.75 -9.27 19.60
C SER A 543 -22.99 -8.17 18.57
N LEU A 544 -22.18 -8.16 17.50
CA LEU A 544 -22.43 -7.33 16.31
C LEU A 544 -23.84 -7.57 15.74
N ASP A 545 -24.32 -8.82 15.75
CA ASP A 545 -25.65 -9.14 15.25
C ASP A 545 -26.78 -8.63 16.16
N GLU A 546 -26.60 -8.66 17.48
CA GLU A 546 -27.57 -8.08 18.43
C GLU A 546 -27.66 -6.56 18.28
N MET A 547 -26.51 -5.88 18.16
CA MET A 547 -26.44 -4.44 17.94
C MET A 547 -27.04 -4.06 16.58
N ALA A 548 -26.72 -4.79 15.50
CA ALA A 548 -27.30 -4.56 14.17
C ALA A 548 -28.84 -4.72 14.17
N ARG A 549 -29.40 -5.79 14.75
CA ARG A 549 -30.86 -5.96 14.90
C ARG A 549 -31.51 -4.77 15.60
N SER A 550 -30.90 -4.36 16.71
CA SER A 550 -31.40 -3.27 17.53
C SER A 550 -31.34 -1.94 16.77
N ALA A 551 -30.22 -1.62 16.13
CA ALA A 551 -30.04 -0.39 15.35
C ALA A 551 -31.05 -0.27 14.21
N LEU A 552 -31.26 -1.34 13.43
CA LEU A 552 -32.26 -1.39 12.36
C LEU A 552 -33.68 -1.13 12.91
N GLN A 553 -34.06 -1.79 14.02
CA GLN A 553 -35.38 -1.60 14.63
C GLN A 553 -35.58 -0.18 15.19
N ILE A 554 -34.53 0.41 15.78
CA ILE A 554 -34.54 1.77 16.33
C ILE A 554 -34.73 2.79 15.20
N LEU A 555 -33.90 2.69 14.16
CA LEU A 555 -33.92 3.64 13.04
C LEU A 555 -35.20 3.49 12.19
N SER A 556 -35.69 2.27 11.99
CA SER A 556 -36.96 2.00 11.30
C SER A 556 -38.15 2.66 12.01
N GLU A 557 -38.32 2.45 13.32
CA GLU A 557 -39.43 3.08 14.07
C GLU A 557 -39.24 4.60 14.17
N ALA A 558 -38.01 5.10 14.34
CA ALA A 558 -37.71 6.54 14.40
C ALA A 558 -37.94 7.27 13.07
N THR A 559 -37.91 6.57 11.93
CA THR A 559 -38.11 7.12 10.58
C THR A 559 -39.49 6.87 10.02
N LYS A 560 -40.31 6.02 10.67
CA LYS A 560 -41.64 5.59 10.21
C LYS A 560 -42.52 6.72 9.67
N ASP A 561 -42.69 7.79 10.45
CA ASP A 561 -43.50 8.97 10.10
C ASP A 561 -42.67 10.12 9.47
N SER A 562 -41.44 9.84 9.03
CA SER A 562 -40.57 10.78 8.30
C SER A 562 -40.67 10.60 6.78
N GLU A 563 -40.40 11.69 6.04
CA GLU A 563 -40.23 11.68 4.58
C GLU A 563 -38.93 10.98 4.15
N GLN A 564 -37.92 10.93 5.03
CA GLN A 564 -36.64 10.23 4.80
C GLN A 564 -36.54 8.95 5.62
N GLY A 565 -35.74 8.01 5.13
CA GLY A 565 -35.36 6.80 5.86
C GLY A 565 -34.12 7.02 6.73
N PHE A 566 -33.24 6.02 6.79
CA PHE A 566 -31.97 6.12 7.52
C PHE A 566 -30.73 5.76 6.68
N PHE A 567 -29.59 6.30 7.11
CA PHE A 567 -28.25 5.82 6.77
C PHE A 567 -27.65 5.14 8.01
N LEU A 568 -27.16 3.91 7.87
CA LEU A 568 -26.55 3.15 8.96
C LEU A 568 -25.22 2.56 8.49
N MET A 569 -24.13 2.86 9.20
CA MET A 569 -22.85 2.18 9.04
C MET A 569 -22.72 1.07 10.10
N ILE A 570 -22.37 -0.14 9.67
CA ILE A 570 -22.11 -1.29 10.55
C ILE A 570 -20.73 -1.86 10.23
N GLU A 571 -19.90 -2.09 11.24
CA GLU A 571 -18.54 -2.58 11.04
C GLU A 571 -18.30 -3.96 11.69
N GLY A 572 -17.71 -4.88 10.92
CA GLY A 572 -17.05 -6.09 11.40
C GLY A 572 -15.60 -5.81 11.82
N SER A 573 -15.43 -4.90 12.79
CA SER A 573 -14.17 -4.16 13.03
C SER A 573 -12.97 -5.03 13.38
N ARG A 574 -13.19 -6.14 14.09
CA ARG A 574 -12.11 -6.98 14.65
C ARG A 574 -11.53 -7.99 13.66
N ILE A 575 -12.03 -8.07 12.41
CA ILE A 575 -11.45 -8.94 11.36
C ILE A 575 -10.00 -8.50 11.04
N ASP A 576 -9.75 -7.19 11.01
CA ASP A 576 -8.43 -6.60 10.82
C ASP A 576 -7.48 -6.90 11.99
N HIS A 577 -7.93 -6.66 13.23
CA HIS A 577 -7.13 -6.91 14.43
C HIS A 577 -6.70 -8.39 14.53
N ALA A 578 -7.54 -9.33 14.08
CA ALA A 578 -7.17 -10.74 13.98
C ALA A 578 -6.07 -10.99 12.92
N GLY A 579 -6.12 -10.27 11.80
CA GLY A 579 -5.11 -10.27 10.75
C GLY A 579 -3.78 -9.69 11.23
N HIS A 580 -3.79 -8.54 11.92
CA HIS A 580 -2.60 -7.99 12.57
C HIS A 580 -2.01 -8.93 13.64
N GLY A 581 -2.87 -9.65 14.36
CA GLY A 581 -2.48 -10.71 15.28
C GLY A 581 -1.90 -11.96 14.60
N ASN A 582 -2.10 -12.11 13.27
CA ASN A 582 -1.90 -13.35 12.53
C ASN A 582 -2.62 -14.55 13.17
N ASP A 583 -3.78 -14.31 13.81
CA ASP A 583 -4.60 -15.28 14.55
C ASP A 583 -5.75 -15.80 13.67
N PRO A 584 -5.59 -16.97 13.01
CA PRO A 584 -6.62 -17.49 12.12
C PRO A 584 -7.84 -18.02 12.89
N ALA A 585 -7.72 -18.32 14.19
CA ALA A 585 -8.83 -18.77 15.01
C ALA A 585 -9.76 -17.61 15.37
N ALA A 586 -9.21 -16.43 15.71
CA ALA A 586 -9.97 -15.19 15.79
C ALA A 586 -10.59 -14.84 14.41
N GLN A 587 -9.77 -14.82 13.33
CA GLN A 587 -10.18 -14.42 11.99
C GLN A 587 -11.48 -15.10 11.51
N VAL A 588 -11.57 -16.43 11.62
CA VAL A 588 -12.75 -17.17 11.12
C VAL A 588 -14.00 -16.93 11.96
N ASN A 589 -13.86 -16.63 13.25
CA ASN A 589 -15.01 -16.33 14.11
C ASN A 589 -15.53 -14.90 13.87
N GLU A 590 -14.64 -13.93 13.62
CA GLU A 590 -15.02 -12.57 13.22
C GLU A 590 -15.74 -12.53 11.88
N VAL A 591 -15.22 -13.22 10.86
CA VAL A 591 -15.90 -13.32 9.54
C VAL A 591 -17.26 -14.00 9.66
N LEU A 592 -17.44 -14.97 10.57
CA LEU A 592 -18.76 -15.56 10.87
C LEU A 592 -19.71 -14.61 11.61
N ALA A 593 -19.20 -13.76 12.51
CA ALA A 593 -20.00 -12.71 13.15
C ALA A 593 -20.49 -11.69 12.12
N TYR A 594 -19.62 -11.28 11.20
CA TYR A 594 -19.95 -10.37 10.11
C TYR A 594 -20.92 -11.01 9.11
N ASP A 595 -20.74 -12.26 8.68
CA ASP A 595 -21.70 -12.98 7.81
C ASP A 595 -23.10 -13.08 8.44
N LYS A 596 -23.17 -13.31 9.77
CA LYS A 596 -24.43 -13.33 10.53
C LYS A 596 -25.09 -11.94 10.62
N ALA A 597 -24.30 -10.88 10.79
CA ALA A 597 -24.79 -9.50 10.79
C ALA A 597 -25.26 -9.06 9.39
N PHE A 598 -24.51 -9.38 8.35
CA PHE A 598 -24.88 -9.17 6.95
C PHE A 598 -26.20 -9.85 6.61
N ALA A 599 -26.31 -11.15 6.91
CA ALA A 599 -27.54 -11.92 6.72
C ALA A 599 -28.73 -11.28 7.43
N THR A 600 -28.51 -10.73 8.64
CA THR A 600 -29.52 -10.04 9.45
C THR A 600 -30.02 -8.75 8.82
N VAL A 601 -29.15 -7.97 8.18
CA VAL A 601 -29.56 -6.75 7.48
C VAL A 601 -30.32 -7.09 6.19
N VAL A 602 -29.88 -8.09 5.42
CA VAL A 602 -30.61 -8.59 4.25
C VAL A 602 -32.02 -9.04 4.67
N ASP A 603 -32.12 -9.87 5.70
CA ASP A 603 -33.35 -10.35 6.33
C ASP A 603 -34.30 -9.22 6.79
N PHE A 604 -33.75 -8.05 7.16
CA PHE A 604 -34.51 -6.87 7.54
C PHE A 604 -35.02 -6.13 6.29
N LEU A 605 -34.13 -5.86 5.32
CA LEU A 605 -34.47 -5.12 4.10
C LEU A 605 -35.49 -5.86 3.22
N GLU A 606 -35.49 -7.20 3.22
CA GLU A 606 -36.52 -8.02 2.55
C GLU A 606 -37.90 -7.92 3.20
N ARG A 607 -37.99 -7.48 4.47
CA ARG A 607 -39.22 -7.45 5.28
C ARG A 607 -39.71 -6.05 5.59
N ASP A 608 -38.85 -5.02 5.49
CA ASP A 608 -39.23 -3.65 5.73
C ASP A 608 -40.17 -3.13 4.63
N SER A 609 -41.08 -2.24 5.03
CA SER A 609 -42.00 -1.53 4.15
C SER A 609 -41.34 -0.35 3.42
N THR A 610 -40.20 0.15 3.94
CA THR A 610 -39.38 1.16 3.29
C THR A 610 -38.32 0.47 2.41
N PRO A 611 -38.27 0.73 1.09
CA PRO A 611 -37.23 0.17 0.23
C PRO A 611 -35.83 0.53 0.72
N GLY A 612 -34.86 -0.36 0.54
CA GLY A 612 -33.48 -0.05 0.88
C GLY A 612 -32.48 -1.05 0.34
N VAL A 613 -31.21 -0.64 0.33
CA VAL A 613 -30.09 -1.47 -0.11
C VAL A 613 -29.07 -1.58 1.02
N LEU A 614 -28.46 -2.76 1.12
CA LEU A 614 -27.19 -2.94 1.80
C LEU A 614 -26.10 -2.91 0.74
N VAL A 615 -25.01 -2.18 0.99
CA VAL A 615 -23.73 -2.39 0.32
C VAL A 615 -22.68 -2.73 1.37
N GLY A 616 -21.88 -3.77 1.12
CA GLY A 616 -20.81 -4.20 2.01
C GLY A 616 -19.47 -4.26 1.29
N THR A 617 -18.38 -3.83 1.92
CA THR A 617 -17.02 -4.01 1.38
C THR A 617 -15.96 -3.99 2.49
N SER A 618 -14.68 -4.07 2.14
CA SER A 618 -13.57 -3.83 3.06
C SER A 618 -12.81 -2.58 2.65
N ASP A 619 -12.15 -1.93 3.60
CA ASP A 619 -11.16 -0.89 3.36
C ASP A 619 -9.83 -1.46 2.84
N HIS A 620 -9.37 -2.60 3.35
CA HIS A 620 -8.17 -3.33 2.94
C HIS A 620 -8.23 -4.84 3.22
N GLU A 621 -7.16 -5.56 2.89
CA GLU A 621 -6.87 -6.89 3.42
C GLU A 621 -5.76 -6.79 4.46
N THR A 622 -5.79 -7.63 5.50
CA THR A 622 -4.78 -7.59 6.58
C THR A 622 -4.08 -8.92 6.82
N GLY A 623 -2.76 -8.86 7.04
CA GLY A 623 -1.85 -9.98 7.27
C GLY A 623 -1.27 -10.60 6.00
N GLY A 624 -1.86 -10.33 4.82
CA GLY A 624 -1.49 -10.97 3.57
C GLY A 624 -1.66 -12.49 3.67
N LEU A 625 -2.88 -12.90 4.02
CA LEU A 625 -3.30 -14.24 4.40
C LEU A 625 -3.24 -15.21 3.20
N ALA A 626 -2.67 -16.39 3.44
CA ALA A 626 -2.57 -17.49 2.50
C ALA A 626 -3.00 -18.82 3.14
N VAL A 627 -4.03 -19.47 2.56
CA VAL A 627 -4.56 -20.77 3.01
C VAL A 627 -3.77 -21.93 2.38
N ALA A 628 -2.45 -21.87 2.47
CA ALA A 628 -1.47 -22.92 2.16
C ALA A 628 -0.05 -22.46 2.55
N ARG A 629 0.46 -22.84 3.73
CA ARG A 629 1.82 -22.51 4.18
C ARG A 629 2.76 -23.71 4.09
N GLN A 630 3.76 -23.59 3.24
CA GLN A 630 4.89 -24.54 3.23
C GLN A 630 5.77 -24.33 4.48
N LEU A 631 5.93 -25.38 5.30
CA LEU A 631 6.72 -25.36 6.53
C LEU A 631 8.15 -25.93 6.38
N HIS A 632 8.39 -26.68 5.30
CA HIS A 632 9.60 -27.48 5.11
C HIS A 632 10.13 -27.36 3.67
N ALA A 633 11.45 -27.46 3.51
CA ALA A 633 12.12 -27.38 2.19
C ALA A 633 11.92 -28.62 1.30
N THR A 634 11.10 -29.58 1.71
CA THR A 634 10.66 -30.71 0.88
C THR A 634 9.69 -30.25 -0.21
N TYR A 635 9.30 -31.15 -1.11
CA TYR A 635 8.27 -30.84 -2.12
C TYR A 635 6.98 -30.35 -1.42
N PRO A 636 6.30 -29.30 -1.91
CA PRO A 636 5.17 -28.71 -1.21
C PRO A 636 4.01 -29.69 -1.01
N GLU A 637 3.42 -29.67 0.19
CA GLU A 637 2.17 -30.37 0.49
C GLU A 637 1.00 -29.39 0.30
N TYR A 638 -0.05 -29.82 -0.39
CA TYR A 638 -1.21 -28.97 -0.71
C TYR A 638 -2.25 -29.07 0.39
N LEU A 639 -1.91 -28.57 1.58
CA LEU A 639 -2.68 -28.73 2.80
C LEU A 639 -3.04 -27.41 3.46
N TRP A 640 -4.25 -27.41 4.03
CA TRP A 640 -4.73 -26.48 5.03
C TRP A 640 -5.67 -27.28 5.94
N LEU A 641 -5.56 -27.10 7.26
CA LEU A 641 -6.16 -27.98 8.26
C LEU A 641 -7.13 -27.22 9.18
N PRO A 642 -8.40 -26.99 8.75
CA PRO A 642 -9.40 -26.26 9.53
C PRO A 642 -9.71 -26.88 10.91
N GLY A 643 -9.43 -28.18 11.08
CA GLY A 643 -9.61 -28.88 12.35
C GLY A 643 -8.69 -28.37 13.48
N VAL A 644 -7.60 -27.69 13.15
CA VAL A 644 -6.71 -27.07 14.14
C VAL A 644 -7.39 -25.85 14.77
N LEU A 645 -7.98 -24.97 13.95
CA LEU A 645 -8.76 -23.83 14.43
C LEU A 645 -10.01 -24.29 15.19
N ALA A 646 -10.62 -25.40 14.77
CA ALA A 646 -11.81 -25.95 15.44
C ALA A 646 -11.54 -26.41 16.88
N ASN A 647 -10.27 -26.69 17.24
CA ASN A 647 -9.88 -27.03 18.60
C ASN A 647 -9.59 -25.79 19.47
N ALA A 648 -9.41 -24.60 18.87
CA ALA A 648 -9.23 -23.36 19.61
C ALA A 648 -10.55 -22.91 20.23
N SER A 649 -10.52 -22.68 21.54
CA SER A 649 -11.67 -22.17 22.31
C SER A 649 -11.62 -20.65 22.50
N HIS A 650 -10.42 -20.07 22.44
CA HIS A 650 -10.09 -18.67 22.75
C HIS A 650 -9.07 -18.09 21.75
N SER A 651 -8.97 -16.77 21.66
CA SER A 651 -7.97 -16.08 20.84
C SER A 651 -6.56 -16.12 21.45
N ALA A 652 -5.57 -15.76 20.63
CA ALA A 652 -4.20 -15.50 21.07
C ALA A 652 -4.08 -14.28 21.99
N GLU A 653 -4.95 -13.27 21.83
CA GLU A 653 -5.03 -12.09 22.71
C GLU A 653 -5.49 -12.50 24.13
N PHE A 654 -6.53 -13.32 24.22
CA PHE A 654 -6.99 -13.89 25.49
C PHE A 654 -5.88 -14.74 26.15
N ALA A 655 -5.24 -15.63 25.40
CA ALA A 655 -4.15 -16.46 25.92
C ALA A 655 -2.96 -15.62 26.41
N GLU A 656 -2.60 -14.55 25.70
CA GLU A 656 -1.56 -13.60 26.14
C GLU A 656 -1.93 -12.88 27.43
N LYS A 657 -3.18 -12.42 27.58
CA LYS A 657 -3.66 -11.77 28.80
C LYS A 657 -3.55 -12.72 30.00
N GLU A 658 -4.08 -13.93 29.89
CA GLU A 658 -4.05 -14.93 30.97
C GLU A 658 -2.61 -15.30 31.37
N LEU A 659 -1.71 -15.49 30.39
CA LEU A 659 -0.29 -15.70 30.66
C LEU A 659 0.36 -14.50 31.36
N LYS A 660 0.15 -13.27 30.86
CA LYS A 660 0.68 -12.04 31.48
C LYS A 660 0.18 -11.86 32.91
N ASP A 661 -1.06 -12.24 33.21
CA ASP A 661 -1.62 -12.14 34.56
C ASP A 661 -1.01 -13.18 35.51
N TYR A 662 -0.88 -14.44 35.08
CA TYR A 662 -0.20 -15.48 35.86
C TYR A 662 1.29 -15.17 36.13
N LEU A 663 1.99 -14.58 35.18
CA LEU A 663 3.41 -14.23 35.33
C LEU A 663 3.65 -13.11 36.37
N LYS A 664 2.68 -12.21 36.59
CA LYS A 664 2.76 -11.15 37.62
C LYS A 664 2.81 -11.70 39.05
N GLU A 665 2.31 -12.91 39.28
CA GLU A 665 2.31 -13.54 40.61
C GLU A 665 3.72 -13.92 41.11
N GLY A 666 4.73 -13.91 40.24
CA GLY A 666 6.12 -14.25 40.61
C GLY A 666 6.37 -15.75 40.80
N ASN A 667 5.52 -16.60 40.23
CA ASN A 667 5.66 -18.06 40.26
C ASN A 667 6.99 -18.54 39.64
N GLY A 668 7.58 -19.61 40.18
CA GLY A 668 8.86 -20.14 39.68
C GLY A 668 8.74 -20.88 38.33
N LYS A 669 9.84 -20.96 37.56
CA LYS A 669 9.85 -21.45 36.16
C LYS A 669 9.07 -22.75 35.92
N SER A 670 9.23 -23.76 36.77
CA SER A 670 8.52 -25.05 36.60
C SER A 670 6.98 -24.92 36.74
N ALA A 671 6.48 -23.99 37.57
CA ALA A 671 5.07 -23.70 37.67
C ALA A 671 4.57 -22.91 36.44
N GLN A 672 5.37 -21.95 35.95
CA GLN A 672 5.11 -21.23 34.70
C GLN A 672 5.02 -22.18 33.50
N GLU A 673 6.00 -23.06 33.30
CA GLU A 673 5.96 -24.09 32.23
C GLU A 673 4.73 -25.00 32.33
N THR A 674 4.33 -25.38 33.54
CA THR A 674 3.13 -26.21 33.78
C THR A 674 1.86 -25.44 33.41
N TYR A 675 1.74 -24.18 33.86
CA TYR A 675 0.61 -23.31 33.54
C TYR A 675 0.52 -23.04 32.04
N THR A 676 1.62 -22.71 31.36
CA THR A 676 1.66 -22.47 29.91
C THR A 676 1.20 -23.69 29.12
N ARG A 677 1.60 -24.91 29.51
CA ARG A 677 1.10 -26.16 28.88
C ARG A 677 -0.41 -26.33 29.07
N GLU A 678 -0.92 -26.08 30.27
CA GLU A 678 -2.36 -26.14 30.57
C GLU A 678 -3.18 -25.07 29.83
N LEU A 679 -2.62 -23.86 29.69
CA LEU A 679 -3.23 -22.75 28.96
C LEU A 679 -3.28 -23.05 27.45
N LEU A 680 -2.18 -23.53 26.85
CA LEU A 680 -2.12 -23.95 25.45
C LEU A 680 -3.17 -25.02 25.12
N LYS A 681 -3.34 -26.00 26.02
CA LYS A 681 -4.37 -27.03 25.89
C LYS A 681 -5.79 -26.46 25.97
N LYS A 682 -6.06 -25.54 26.92
CA LYS A 682 -7.41 -25.00 27.19
C LYS A 682 -7.85 -23.91 26.21
N ALA A 683 -6.96 -22.98 25.88
CA ALA A 683 -7.25 -21.86 24.99
C ALA A 683 -7.17 -22.27 23.52
N LEU A 684 -6.09 -22.96 23.13
CA LEU A 684 -5.75 -23.20 21.72
C LEU A 684 -5.94 -24.67 21.27
N GLY A 685 -6.26 -25.59 22.20
CA GLY A 685 -6.37 -27.01 21.88
C GLY A 685 -5.02 -27.67 21.52
N VAL A 686 -3.90 -27.07 21.92
CA VAL A 686 -2.54 -27.56 21.62
C VAL A 686 -2.06 -28.48 22.74
N ASP A 687 -2.16 -29.79 22.49
CA ASP A 687 -1.75 -30.86 23.41
C ASP A 687 -0.26 -31.23 23.33
N ASP A 688 0.42 -30.85 22.26
CA ASP A 688 1.78 -31.28 21.91
C ASP A 688 2.86 -30.17 21.88
N PRO A 689 2.82 -29.12 22.74
CA PRO A 689 3.75 -28.01 22.62
C PRO A 689 5.19 -28.43 22.90
N SER A 690 6.06 -28.12 21.94
CA SER A 690 7.50 -28.30 22.04
C SER A 690 8.07 -27.40 23.13
N GLN A 691 9.26 -27.76 23.63
CA GLN A 691 9.91 -26.94 24.67
C GLN A 691 10.29 -25.55 24.14
N GLY A 692 10.67 -25.43 22.86
CA GLY A 692 10.99 -24.14 22.24
C GLY A 692 9.79 -23.19 22.12
N GLU A 693 8.59 -23.71 21.87
CA GLU A 693 7.35 -22.90 21.88
C GLU A 693 7.04 -22.37 23.29
N ILE A 694 7.27 -23.17 24.32
CA ILE A 694 7.04 -22.77 25.72
C ILE A 694 8.10 -21.80 26.21
N ASP A 695 9.38 -22.05 25.89
CA ASP A 695 10.47 -21.15 26.23
C ASP A 695 10.24 -19.79 25.52
N ALA A 696 9.80 -19.76 24.27
CA ALA A 696 9.47 -18.51 23.54
C ALA A 696 8.28 -17.73 24.14
N LEU A 697 7.30 -18.41 24.75
CA LEU A 697 6.19 -17.77 25.47
C LEU A 697 6.59 -17.23 26.86
N LEU A 698 7.64 -17.78 27.46
CA LEU A 698 8.12 -17.43 28.81
C LEU A 698 9.35 -16.51 28.80
N ASP A 699 9.96 -16.28 27.63
CA ASP A 699 11.11 -15.41 27.45
C ASP A 699 10.69 -13.92 27.51
N PRO A 700 11.10 -13.15 28.54
CA PRO A 700 10.76 -11.73 28.66
C PRO A 700 11.51 -10.84 27.65
N ASP A 701 12.56 -11.36 27.00
CA ASP A 701 13.39 -10.66 26.03
C ASP A 701 13.03 -11.03 24.57
N ASN A 702 11.97 -11.83 24.35
CA ASN A 702 11.47 -12.15 23.01
C ASN A 702 10.98 -10.90 22.27
N GLU A 703 11.43 -10.71 21.03
CA GLU A 703 11.05 -9.58 20.17
C GLU A 703 9.57 -9.60 19.80
N SER A 704 8.95 -10.78 19.72
CA SER A 704 7.53 -10.95 19.44
C SER A 704 6.70 -11.05 20.73
N PRO A 705 5.54 -10.35 20.83
CA PRO A 705 4.62 -10.54 21.95
C PRO A 705 4.08 -11.98 22.00
N PRO A 706 3.77 -12.53 23.20
CA PRO A 706 3.19 -13.86 23.34
C PRO A 706 1.97 -14.15 22.47
N SER A 707 1.13 -13.15 22.14
CA SER A 707 0.00 -13.33 21.20
C SER A 707 0.47 -13.78 19.81
N TYR A 708 1.51 -13.16 19.24
CA TYR A 708 2.05 -13.57 17.94
C TYR A 708 2.65 -14.99 18.00
N VAL A 709 3.23 -15.38 19.14
CA VAL A 709 3.74 -16.74 19.35
C VAL A 709 2.59 -17.75 19.40
N PHE A 710 1.55 -17.48 20.19
CA PHE A 710 0.32 -18.28 20.25
C PHE A 710 -0.34 -18.42 18.87
N ALA A 711 -0.42 -17.33 18.11
CA ALA A 711 -1.02 -17.28 16.78
C ALA A 711 -0.20 -18.05 15.73
N ASP A 712 1.14 -17.96 15.75
CA ASP A 712 2.02 -18.74 14.86
C ASP A 712 1.99 -20.25 15.20
N MET A 713 1.83 -20.61 16.48
CA MET A 713 1.65 -22.02 16.90
C MET A 713 0.40 -22.67 16.27
N ILE A 714 -0.71 -21.94 16.19
CA ILE A 714 -1.92 -22.36 15.48
C ILE A 714 -1.70 -22.31 13.96
N SER A 715 -1.19 -21.20 13.42
CA SER A 715 -1.00 -21.00 11.98
C SER A 715 -0.11 -22.08 11.36
N ARG A 716 0.99 -22.47 12.02
CA ARG A 716 1.83 -23.60 11.59
C ARG A 716 1.06 -24.91 11.59
N ARG A 717 0.40 -25.27 12.70
CA ARG A 717 -0.36 -26.53 12.80
C ARG A 717 -1.48 -26.58 11.75
N ALA A 718 -2.12 -25.46 11.47
CA ALA A 718 -3.18 -25.32 10.46
C ALA A 718 -2.66 -25.26 9.01
N GLN A 719 -1.36 -25.08 8.80
CA GLN A 719 -0.74 -24.71 7.51
C GLN A 719 -1.36 -23.45 6.87
N VAL A 720 -1.66 -22.44 7.70
CA VAL A 720 -2.03 -21.09 7.29
C VAL A 720 -0.80 -20.19 7.33
N GLY A 721 -0.66 -19.34 6.33
CA GLY A 721 0.46 -18.42 6.15
C GLY A 721 0.02 -16.96 6.15
N TRP A 722 0.94 -16.12 6.57
CA TRP A 722 0.81 -14.68 6.65
C TRP A 722 2.12 -14.09 6.11
N SER A 723 2.04 -12.98 5.40
CA SER A 723 3.21 -12.35 4.78
C SER A 723 3.64 -11.07 5.48
N THR A 724 2.79 -10.52 6.35
CA THR A 724 3.02 -9.29 7.10
C THR A 724 2.25 -9.33 8.43
N HIS A 725 2.50 -8.34 9.30
CA HIS A 725 1.64 -7.97 10.43
C HIS A 725 0.94 -6.62 10.17
N GLY A 726 0.87 -6.18 8.91
CA GLY A 726 0.18 -4.97 8.46
C GLY A 726 -0.85 -5.31 7.37
N HIS A 727 -1.35 -4.29 6.68
CA HIS A 727 -2.30 -4.49 5.58
C HIS A 727 -1.59 -4.92 4.29
N SER A 728 -2.36 -5.31 3.27
CA SER A 728 -1.86 -5.59 1.92
C SER A 728 -2.71 -4.92 0.84
N GLY A 729 -2.10 -4.65 -0.32
CA GLY A 729 -2.74 -4.02 -1.48
C GLY A 729 -3.57 -4.99 -2.33
N VAL A 730 -4.29 -5.91 -1.70
CA VAL A 730 -5.20 -6.85 -2.38
C VAL A 730 -6.54 -6.18 -2.66
N ASP A 731 -7.05 -6.33 -3.88
CA ASP A 731 -8.43 -5.94 -4.22
C ASP A 731 -9.43 -6.75 -3.38
N VAL A 732 -10.31 -6.05 -2.68
CA VAL A 732 -11.29 -6.63 -1.74
C VAL A 732 -12.67 -6.73 -2.38
N ASN A 733 -13.58 -7.53 -1.81
CA ASN A 733 -14.89 -7.78 -2.43
C ASN A 733 -15.90 -6.66 -2.14
N ILE A 734 -16.83 -6.45 -3.07
CA ILE A 734 -18.04 -5.64 -2.89
C ILE A 734 -19.26 -6.57 -2.90
N TYR A 735 -20.16 -6.37 -1.94
CA TYR A 735 -21.39 -7.11 -1.71
C TYR A 735 -22.60 -6.20 -1.77
N ALA A 736 -23.76 -6.72 -2.18
CA ALA A 736 -25.02 -5.99 -2.07
C ALA A 736 -26.23 -6.90 -1.80
N SER A 737 -27.22 -6.40 -1.05
CA SER A 737 -28.50 -7.10 -0.89
C SER A 737 -29.27 -7.24 -2.21
N SER A 738 -29.13 -6.26 -3.11
CA SER A 738 -29.77 -6.23 -4.42
C SER A 738 -28.77 -5.77 -5.49
N SER A 739 -28.45 -6.65 -6.44
CA SER A 739 -27.60 -6.32 -7.60
C SER A 739 -28.30 -5.39 -8.61
N GLN A 740 -29.63 -5.27 -8.55
CA GLN A 740 -30.39 -4.31 -9.33
C GLN A 740 -30.24 -2.89 -8.76
N ASP A 741 -30.34 -2.75 -7.44
CA ASP A 741 -30.26 -1.44 -6.76
C ASP A 741 -28.82 -0.97 -6.55
N ALA A 742 -27.86 -1.90 -6.51
CA ALA A 742 -26.42 -1.60 -6.48
C ALA A 742 -25.73 -1.74 -7.85
N TRP A 743 -26.48 -1.79 -8.96
CA TRP A 743 -25.94 -2.02 -10.31
C TRP A 743 -24.66 -1.23 -10.67
N PRO A 744 -24.53 0.07 -10.33
CA PRO A 744 -23.30 0.83 -10.63
C PRO A 744 -22.01 0.27 -10.00
N LEU A 745 -22.10 -0.59 -8.97
CA LEU A 745 -20.94 -1.21 -8.31
C LEU A 745 -20.61 -2.62 -8.84
N GLN A 746 -21.21 -3.05 -9.95
CA GLN A 746 -20.83 -4.29 -10.62
C GLN A 746 -19.44 -4.13 -11.29
N GLY A 747 -18.52 -5.08 -11.08
CA GLY A 747 -17.18 -5.06 -11.68
C GLY A 747 -16.07 -4.65 -10.70
N ASN A 748 -15.01 -4.00 -11.19
CA ASN A 748 -13.85 -3.58 -10.40
C ASN A 748 -13.81 -2.05 -10.27
N HIS A 749 -13.93 -1.56 -9.04
CA HIS A 749 -14.11 -0.17 -8.68
C HIS A 749 -12.94 0.35 -7.84
N GLU A 750 -12.72 1.65 -7.79
CA GLU A 750 -11.89 2.33 -6.79
C GLU A 750 -12.77 2.60 -5.57
N ASN A 751 -12.23 2.53 -4.34
CA ASN A 751 -13.04 2.73 -3.13
C ASN A 751 -13.82 4.07 -3.08
N THR A 752 -13.35 5.11 -3.77
CA THR A 752 -14.07 6.39 -3.97
C THR A 752 -15.36 6.26 -4.79
N GLU A 753 -15.45 5.28 -5.69
CA GLU A 753 -16.64 5.00 -6.51
C GLU A 753 -17.73 4.33 -5.63
N VAL A 754 -17.34 3.56 -4.61
CA VAL A 754 -18.26 3.07 -3.57
C VAL A 754 -18.85 4.23 -2.78
N GLY A 755 -18.02 5.16 -2.28
CA GLY A 755 -18.52 6.35 -1.57
C GLY A 755 -19.42 7.24 -2.43
N SER A 756 -19.05 7.41 -3.71
CA SER A 756 -19.88 8.08 -4.70
C SER A 756 -21.24 7.40 -4.86
N PHE A 757 -21.30 6.07 -4.93
CA PHE A 757 -22.56 5.33 -4.96
C PHE A 757 -23.41 5.55 -3.70
N LEU A 758 -22.83 5.56 -2.50
CA LEU A 758 -23.61 5.78 -1.25
C LEU A 758 -24.32 7.14 -1.28
N ALA A 759 -23.59 8.19 -1.65
CA ALA A 759 -24.14 9.54 -1.80
C ALA A 759 -25.17 9.62 -2.92
N ASP A 760 -24.89 9.05 -4.10
CA ASP A 760 -25.81 9.08 -5.23
C ASP A 760 -27.09 8.26 -4.91
N TYR A 761 -26.99 7.07 -4.30
CA TYR A 761 -28.15 6.25 -3.92
C TYR A 761 -29.14 7.03 -3.06
N LEU A 762 -28.67 7.73 -2.02
CA LEU A 762 -29.52 8.59 -1.17
C LEU A 762 -29.85 9.97 -1.78
N GLY A 763 -29.17 10.37 -2.86
CA GLY A 763 -29.41 11.62 -3.58
C GLY A 763 -28.84 12.84 -2.86
N LEU A 764 -27.68 12.67 -2.25
CA LEU A 764 -27.02 13.62 -1.36
C LEU A 764 -25.97 14.44 -2.11
N ASP A 765 -25.73 15.68 -1.65
CA ASP A 765 -24.69 16.58 -2.17
C ASP A 765 -23.57 16.70 -1.14
N VAL A 766 -22.63 15.74 -1.19
CA VAL A 766 -21.43 15.72 -0.32
C VAL A 766 -20.51 16.91 -0.62
N ASP A 767 -20.47 17.35 -1.88
CA ASP A 767 -19.68 18.48 -2.36
C ASP A 767 -20.14 19.81 -1.72
N ALA A 768 -21.44 19.95 -1.40
CA ALA A 768 -21.99 21.06 -0.64
C ALA A 768 -21.59 21.01 0.85
N ILE A 769 -21.45 19.82 1.45
CA ILE A 769 -20.98 19.67 2.83
C ILE A 769 -19.50 20.03 2.92
N THR A 770 -18.67 19.54 2.00
CA THR A 770 -17.25 19.91 1.87
C THR A 770 -17.07 21.43 1.80
N LYS A 771 -17.82 22.12 0.92
CA LYS A 771 -17.76 23.59 0.82
C LYS A 771 -18.13 24.26 2.14
N ARG A 772 -19.21 23.81 2.80
CA ARG A 772 -19.67 24.36 4.08
C ARG A 772 -18.66 24.18 5.22
N LEU A 773 -17.93 23.06 5.27
CA LEU A 773 -16.85 22.82 6.22
C LEU A 773 -15.62 23.70 5.96
N GLN A 774 -15.37 24.04 4.68
CA GLN A 774 -14.25 24.87 4.24
C GLN A 774 -14.56 26.39 4.28
N GLU A 775 -15.82 26.79 4.44
CA GLU A 775 -16.27 28.19 4.47
C GLU A 775 -16.02 28.87 5.83
N SER A 776 -15.19 29.93 5.82
CA SER A 776 -14.79 30.66 7.04
C SER A 776 -15.92 31.30 7.86
N GLU A 777 -17.11 31.51 7.28
CA GLU A 777 -18.22 32.20 7.96
C GLU A 777 -18.74 31.44 9.19
N PHE A 778 -18.70 30.10 9.17
CA PHE A 778 -19.18 29.26 10.28
C PHE A 778 -18.35 29.39 11.57
N TRP A 779 -17.11 29.91 11.51
CA TRP A 779 -16.17 29.87 12.64
C TRP A 779 -15.80 31.24 13.25
N SER A 780 -16.28 32.35 12.67
CA SER A 780 -16.05 33.69 13.22
C SER A 780 -16.69 33.96 14.60
N ALA A 781 -17.43 33.01 15.15
CA ALA A 781 -18.22 33.16 16.38
C ALA A 781 -17.47 32.88 17.71
N SER A 782 -16.23 32.37 17.67
CA SER A 782 -15.45 32.04 18.88
C SER A 782 -14.07 32.73 18.96
N ALA A 783 -13.44 33.01 17.82
CA ALA A 783 -12.09 33.60 17.74
C ALA A 783 -12.08 35.12 17.98
N SER A 784 -12.31 35.55 19.23
CA SER A 784 -12.18 36.95 19.67
C SER A 784 -11.07 37.16 20.71
N THR A 785 -9.84 36.88 20.30
CA THR A 785 -8.62 37.37 20.97
C THR A 785 -7.62 37.84 19.92
N GLU A 786 -7.15 39.08 20.05
CA GLU A 786 -6.26 39.73 19.09
C GLU A 786 -4.87 39.07 19.09
N GLY A 787 -4.40 38.61 17.91
CA GLY A 787 -2.98 38.33 17.69
C GLY A 787 -2.61 36.98 17.06
N ALA A 788 -3.53 36.03 16.91
CA ALA A 788 -3.27 34.79 16.19
C ALA A 788 -3.37 35.02 14.67
N GLU A 789 -2.38 34.54 13.91
CA GLU A 789 -2.61 34.22 12.49
C GLU A 789 -3.71 33.16 12.41
N SER A 790 -4.58 33.27 11.41
CA SER A 790 -5.75 32.39 11.28
C SER A 790 -5.33 30.98 10.89
N GLU A 791 -5.00 30.13 11.87
CA GLU A 791 -4.87 28.69 11.67
C GLU A 791 -6.23 28.10 11.27
N SER A 792 -6.43 27.95 9.97
CA SER A 792 -7.62 27.33 9.39
C SER A 792 -7.76 25.91 9.91
N PHE A 793 -8.95 25.58 10.42
CA PHE A 793 -9.33 24.23 10.86
C PHE A 793 -8.62 23.70 12.13
N SER A 794 -8.23 24.57 13.07
CA SER A 794 -7.61 24.17 14.35
C SER A 794 -8.39 23.13 15.19
N TRP A 795 -9.68 22.93 14.90
CA TRP A 795 -10.54 21.92 15.52
C TRP A 795 -10.27 20.48 15.04
N MET A 796 -9.53 20.30 13.94
CA MET A 796 -9.07 18.99 13.43
C MET A 796 -7.83 18.45 14.17
N GLY A 797 -7.44 19.10 15.28
CA GLY A 797 -6.18 18.88 15.99
C GLY A 797 -5.01 19.58 15.31
N ASN A 798 -3.80 19.32 15.82
CA ASN A 798 -2.61 19.99 15.29
C ASN A 798 -2.44 19.67 13.78
N PRO A 799 -2.08 20.65 12.95
CA PRO A 799 -1.70 20.38 11.57
C PRO A 799 -0.46 19.46 11.55
N LEU A 800 -0.37 18.62 10.52
CA LEU A 800 0.87 17.90 10.26
C LEU A 800 1.96 18.92 9.89
N GLY A 801 3.11 18.83 10.56
CA GLY A 801 4.25 19.70 10.25
C GLY A 801 4.79 19.44 8.83
N ASP A 802 5.43 20.43 8.23
CA ASP A 802 6.05 20.34 6.89
C ASP A 802 7.07 19.18 6.74
N ASP A 803 7.51 18.58 7.85
CA ASP A 803 8.43 17.46 7.96
C ASP A 803 7.74 16.08 8.14
N VAL A 804 6.43 16.03 8.39
CA VAL A 804 5.69 14.77 8.56
C VAL A 804 5.43 14.11 7.21
N ARG A 805 6.18 13.04 6.92
CA ARG A 805 5.91 12.19 5.75
C ARG A 805 4.76 11.24 6.02
N THR A 806 3.62 11.52 5.42
CA THR A 806 2.43 10.65 5.45
C THR A 806 2.70 9.25 4.87
N ASP A 807 3.70 9.10 4.00
CA ASP A 807 4.27 7.83 3.52
C ASP A 807 4.81 6.89 4.63
N SER A 808 4.88 7.36 5.88
CA SER A 808 5.46 6.62 7.02
C SER A 808 4.50 6.40 8.20
N LEU A 809 3.22 6.76 8.04
CA LEU A 809 2.18 6.55 9.05
C LEU A 809 1.63 5.10 9.06
N ASP A 810 2.10 4.25 8.15
CA ASP A 810 1.66 2.86 7.89
C ASP A 810 1.90 1.85 9.04
N THR A 811 2.30 2.29 10.24
CA THR A 811 2.52 1.39 11.38
C THR A 811 1.30 1.29 12.29
N TYR A 812 0.54 0.20 12.16
CA TYR A 812 -0.42 -0.23 13.17
C TYR A 812 0.29 -0.42 14.53
N HIS A 813 -0.08 0.39 15.51
CA HIS A 813 0.44 0.31 16.88
C HIS A 813 -0.55 -0.43 17.78
N GLY A 814 -0.62 -1.75 17.58
CA GLY A 814 -1.26 -2.65 18.54
C GLY A 814 -0.68 -2.45 19.94
N ASP A 815 -1.57 -2.23 20.90
CA ASP A 815 -1.31 -1.97 22.33
C ASP A 815 -0.40 -0.75 22.65
N TYR A 816 -1.05 0.33 23.10
CA TYR A 816 -0.42 1.55 23.65
C TYR A 816 0.77 1.23 24.57
N LYS A 817 1.95 1.78 24.23
CA LYS A 817 3.19 1.60 25.00
C LYS A 817 2.97 1.86 26.50
N ARG A 818 3.13 0.82 27.32
CA ARG A 818 3.27 0.96 28.78
C ARG A 818 4.38 1.96 29.07
N LYS A 819 4.08 3.06 29.77
CA LYS A 819 5.09 3.86 30.46
C LYS A 819 5.86 2.94 31.41
N ARG A 820 7.09 2.56 31.06
CA ARG A 820 8.06 2.04 32.03
C ARG A 820 8.30 3.15 33.05
N SER A 821 8.02 2.88 34.32
CA SER A 821 8.33 3.80 35.40
C SER A 821 9.85 3.95 35.54
N PHE A 822 10.41 5.00 34.94
CA PHE A 822 11.69 5.55 35.38
C PHE A 822 11.44 6.70 36.35
N GLY A 823 12.35 6.85 37.32
CA GLY A 823 12.12 7.60 38.54
C GLY A 823 11.92 9.11 38.31
N ALA A 824 11.37 9.76 39.33
CA ALA A 824 11.32 11.20 39.41
C ALA A 824 12.74 11.80 39.36
N ASP A 825 12.99 12.59 38.32
CA ASP A 825 13.57 13.94 38.38
C ASP A 825 14.03 14.35 36.98
N GLU A 826 13.16 15.05 36.23
CA GLU A 826 13.50 16.21 35.37
C GLU A 826 12.26 16.69 34.60
N CYS A 827 11.91 17.97 34.75
CA CYS A 827 10.91 18.61 33.90
C CYS A 827 11.54 18.97 32.54
N GLY A 828 11.08 18.35 31.46
CA GLY A 828 11.57 18.63 30.10
C GLY A 828 10.48 18.36 29.06
N CYS A 829 10.23 19.36 28.21
CA CYS A 829 9.23 19.38 27.15
C CYS A 829 9.31 18.17 26.21
N GLY A 830 8.16 17.69 25.71
CA GLY A 830 8.09 16.53 24.83
C GLY A 830 8.64 16.77 23.43
N VAL A 831 9.24 15.72 22.86
CA VAL A 831 9.54 15.56 21.41
C VAL A 831 9.57 14.06 21.10
N VAL A 832 9.19 13.67 19.87
CA VAL A 832 9.29 12.32 19.23
C VAL A 832 8.61 11.15 19.99
N HIS A 833 7.51 10.57 19.51
CA HIS A 833 7.18 10.15 18.14
C HIS A 833 5.67 10.18 17.91
#